data_AF-A0A800KU83-F1
#
_entry.id   AF-A0A800KU83-F1
#
_cell.length_a   1.000
_cell.length_b   1.000
_cell.length_c   1.000
_cell.angle_alpha   90.00
_cell.angle_beta   90.00
_cell.angle_gamma   90.00
#
_symmetry.space_group_name_H-M   'P 1'
#
loop_
_entity.id
_entity.type
_entity.pdbx_description
1 polymer ?
#
loop_
_entity_poly.entity_id
_entity_poly.type
_entity_poly.pdbx_seq_one_letter_code
_entity_poly.pdbx_strand_id
1 'polypeptide(L)'
;MKKMTSAELRTSFLAFFKARGHSVQPSSSLVPGNDPTLLFTNAGMVPFKDVFLGRDKRSYVRATTTQRCVRAGGKHNDLENVGYTARHHTFFEMLGNFSFGDYFKQEAIHFAWDFLTKELEIPAEKLWVTVFDEDSETESIWLEDVKIDASRFSRIGAKDNFWSMGDVGPCGPCTEIFYDHGEDIAGGPPGTPEEDGDRYIEIWNLVFMQYDRDKEGELHPLPAPSVLQGVHNNYEIDLFQKLLKVAAKLASTTDLTNSSLRVIADHIRSCAFMVADGVLPSNEGRGYVLRRIVRRAIRHGYRLGINEVFFYKLVAPLVEEMGEAFPEIKHAQAQVERVLKNEEQRFSETLEQGMKVLESCVAKIEGTVIPGDIVFLLYDTYGFPVDLTADFARENTLTIDHAGFEVAMAAQRQRARAGGKFDAAYDQDVSHDSQTDFTGYHLLEGTATIVGLFAKGQAVQSLQEAEEGIVILDKTPFYAESGGQVGDSGLIELEGAVFKVKDTQKQGENLFLHKGVVVQGELRCDQQCQLSVNAEDRKATELNHSATHLLHAALRQILGDHVMQKGSLVNPERLRFDFAHFEPMTATEISAIESRVNEQIRLNHVVEAQVMAKDDAVEAGAMALFGEKYGDQVRVLKIGEFSTELCGGTHVERAGDIGCLKIISETGVASGVRRIEALTGKPCIDWIESRDKMLASITGL
;
A
#
# COMPACT_ATOMS: atom_id res chain seq x y z
N MET A 1 5.66 -37.84 21.18
CA MET A 1 5.29 -36.75 20.27
C MET A 1 4.60 -37.34 19.06
N LYS A 2 3.35 -36.91 18.86
CA LYS A 2 2.44 -37.32 17.80
C LYS A 2 2.85 -36.65 16.49
N LYS A 3 3.16 -37.44 15.45
CA LYS A 3 3.48 -36.89 14.12
C LYS A 3 2.17 -36.42 13.46
N MET A 4 2.11 -35.14 13.12
CA MET A 4 1.01 -34.49 12.42
C MET A 4 1.55 -33.73 11.21
N THR A 5 0.76 -33.63 10.15
CA THR A 5 0.93 -32.62 9.09
C THR A 5 0.62 -31.22 9.60
N SER A 6 1.05 -30.19 8.84
CA SER A 6 0.72 -28.79 9.12
C SER A 6 -0.80 -28.54 9.17
N ALA A 7 -1.58 -29.28 8.38
CA ALA A 7 -3.04 -29.19 8.38
C ALA A 7 -3.71 -29.91 9.57
N GLU A 8 -3.18 -31.08 9.97
CA GLU A 8 -3.64 -31.79 11.18
C GLU A 8 -3.33 -30.99 12.45
N LEU A 9 -2.16 -30.33 12.54
CA LEU A 9 -1.88 -29.36 13.59
C LEU A 9 -2.96 -28.30 13.64
N ARG A 10 -3.16 -27.59 12.52
CA ARG A 10 -4.09 -26.45 12.43
C ARG A 10 -5.48 -26.84 12.95
N THR A 11 -5.90 -28.05 12.61
CA THR A 11 -7.17 -28.65 13.04
C THR A 11 -7.19 -29.04 14.53
N SER A 12 -6.17 -29.76 15.01
CA SER A 12 -6.02 -30.16 16.43
C SER A 12 -5.96 -28.94 17.35
N PHE A 13 -5.18 -27.93 16.96
CA PHE A 13 -5.03 -26.65 17.64
C PHE A 13 -6.38 -25.92 17.82
N LEU A 14 -7.07 -25.63 16.72
CA LEU A 14 -8.37 -24.95 16.76
C LEU A 14 -9.41 -25.78 17.52
N ALA A 15 -9.37 -27.12 17.43
CA ALA A 15 -10.26 -28.00 18.17
C ALA A 15 -9.99 -27.99 19.69
N PHE A 16 -8.72 -28.02 20.11
CA PHE A 16 -8.31 -28.00 21.52
C PHE A 16 -8.73 -26.73 22.25
N PHE A 17 -8.65 -25.57 21.58
CA PHE A 17 -9.11 -24.30 22.14
C PHE A 17 -10.63 -24.10 21.99
N LYS A 18 -11.25 -24.56 20.90
CA LYS A 18 -12.72 -24.62 20.80
C LYS A 18 -13.36 -25.45 21.93
N ALA A 19 -12.73 -26.56 22.32
CA ALA A 19 -13.14 -27.36 23.48
C ALA A 19 -12.99 -26.65 24.84
N ARG A 20 -12.24 -25.53 24.89
CA ARG A 20 -12.01 -24.68 26.07
C ARG A 20 -12.81 -23.35 26.01
N GLY A 21 -13.78 -23.26 25.09
CA GLY A 21 -14.70 -22.13 24.95
C GLY A 21 -14.24 -21.03 24.00
N HIS A 22 -13.11 -21.20 23.29
CA HIS A 22 -12.62 -20.20 22.35
C HIS A 22 -13.44 -20.21 21.05
N SER A 23 -13.87 -19.02 20.61
CA SER A 23 -14.50 -18.82 19.32
C SER A 23 -13.45 -18.98 18.21
N VAL A 24 -13.60 -19.99 17.35
CA VAL A 24 -12.76 -20.13 16.16
C VAL A 24 -13.11 -18.99 15.20
N GLN A 25 -12.10 -18.21 14.79
CA GLN A 25 -12.25 -17.11 13.83
C GLN A 25 -11.34 -17.34 12.61
N PRO A 26 -11.73 -16.90 11.40
CA PRO A 26 -10.89 -17.02 10.22
C PRO A 26 -9.65 -16.11 10.30
N SER A 27 -8.64 -16.36 9.46
CA SER A 27 -7.55 -15.40 9.26
C SER A 27 -8.11 -14.11 8.68
N SER A 28 -7.62 -12.99 9.19
CA SER A 28 -7.82 -11.66 8.59
C SER A 28 -6.79 -11.39 7.49
N SER A 29 -6.96 -10.26 6.79
CA SER A 29 -6.05 -9.76 5.75
C SER A 29 -4.62 -9.54 6.27
N LEU A 30 -3.64 -9.76 5.39
CA LEU A 30 -2.27 -9.28 5.54
C LEU A 30 -2.18 -7.75 5.48
N VAL A 31 -3.18 -7.07 4.91
CA VAL A 31 -3.31 -5.61 4.92
C VAL A 31 -4.14 -5.21 6.15
N PRO A 32 -3.55 -4.64 7.22
CA PRO A 32 -4.30 -4.22 8.39
C PRO A 32 -5.18 -3.00 8.05
N GLY A 33 -6.50 -3.16 8.18
CA GLY A 33 -7.47 -2.08 7.94
C GLY A 33 -7.61 -1.11 9.13
N ASN A 34 -7.25 -1.57 10.33
CA ASN A 34 -7.41 -0.86 11.61
C ASN A 34 -6.07 -0.32 12.18
N ASP A 35 -4.94 -0.57 11.54
CA ASP A 35 -3.63 -0.07 11.99
C ASP A 35 -2.85 0.61 10.86
N PRO A 36 -2.85 1.96 10.79
CA PRO A 36 -2.10 2.70 9.79
C PRO A 36 -0.58 2.71 10.06
N THR A 37 -0.10 2.21 11.20
CA THR A 37 1.33 2.14 11.51
C THR A 37 2.00 0.90 10.92
N LEU A 38 1.23 -0.12 10.54
CA LEU A 38 1.74 -1.39 10.02
C LEU A 38 1.60 -1.51 8.49
N LEU A 39 2.71 -1.84 7.83
CA LEU A 39 2.68 -2.26 6.42
C LEU A 39 1.94 -3.59 6.26
N PHE A 40 2.13 -4.55 7.16
CA PHE A 40 1.47 -5.86 7.11
C PHE A 40 1.10 -6.38 8.49
N THR A 41 0.11 -7.26 8.54
CA THR A 41 -0.19 -8.10 9.71
C THR A 41 1.03 -8.98 10.00
N ASN A 42 1.75 -8.67 11.07
CA ASN A 42 3.02 -9.30 11.46
C ASN A 42 2.90 -10.28 12.65
N ALA A 43 1.75 -10.28 13.33
CA ALA A 43 1.43 -11.11 14.49
C ALA A 43 -0.07 -11.44 14.56
N GLY A 44 -0.42 -12.55 15.20
CA GLY A 44 -1.80 -13.03 15.34
C GLY A 44 -2.73 -12.12 16.14
N MET A 45 -2.18 -11.23 16.98
CA MET A 45 -2.97 -10.27 17.76
C MET A 45 -3.46 -9.05 16.96
N VAL A 46 -2.84 -8.71 15.82
CA VAL A 46 -3.14 -7.46 15.07
C VAL A 46 -4.63 -7.29 14.73
N PRO A 47 -5.37 -8.33 14.27
CA PRO A 47 -6.80 -8.21 13.99
C PRO A 47 -7.67 -7.94 15.23
N PHE A 48 -7.13 -8.18 16.42
CA PHE A 48 -7.80 -7.99 17.71
C PHE A 48 -7.32 -6.76 18.48
N LYS A 49 -6.45 -5.90 17.88
CA LYS A 49 -5.88 -4.71 18.54
C LYS A 49 -6.96 -3.87 19.24
N ASP A 50 -8.01 -3.49 18.52
CA ASP A 50 -9.07 -2.64 19.07
C ASP A 50 -9.97 -3.34 20.09
N VAL A 51 -10.00 -4.68 20.11
CA VAL A 51 -10.67 -5.47 21.15
C VAL A 51 -9.83 -5.45 22.44
N PHE A 52 -8.51 -5.61 22.33
CA PHE A 52 -7.59 -5.46 23.46
C PHE A 52 -7.58 -4.03 24.03
N LEU A 53 -7.72 -3.02 23.17
CA LEU A 53 -7.84 -1.61 23.56
C LEU A 53 -9.28 -1.20 23.98
N GLY A 54 -10.22 -2.15 24.06
CA GLY A 54 -11.61 -1.92 24.51
C GLY A 54 -12.48 -1.05 23.60
N ARG A 55 -11.99 -0.70 22.40
CA ARG A 55 -12.66 0.14 21.39
C ARG A 55 -13.68 -0.66 20.58
N ASP A 56 -13.42 -1.95 20.39
CA ASP A 56 -14.27 -2.91 19.69
C ASP A 56 -14.79 -3.96 20.69
N LYS A 57 -16.07 -4.35 20.56
CA LYS A 57 -16.75 -5.31 21.43
C LYS A 57 -17.36 -6.44 20.62
N ARG A 58 -16.69 -7.59 20.65
CA ARG A 58 -17.13 -8.83 19.99
C ARG A 58 -18.13 -9.61 20.84
N SER A 59 -18.88 -10.50 20.20
CA SER A 59 -19.82 -11.44 20.84
C SER A 59 -19.14 -12.59 21.58
N TYR A 60 -17.80 -12.61 21.65
CA TYR A 60 -16.97 -13.60 22.32
C TYR A 60 -15.88 -12.91 23.15
N VAL A 61 -15.57 -13.50 24.30
CA VAL A 61 -14.47 -13.07 25.21
C VAL A 61 -13.22 -13.96 25.09
N ARG A 62 -13.31 -15.05 24.32
CA ARG A 62 -12.21 -15.95 23.96
C ARG A 62 -12.21 -16.18 22.45
N ALA A 63 -11.07 -16.05 21.79
CA ALA A 63 -10.94 -16.34 20.35
C ALA A 63 -9.75 -17.24 20.03
N THR A 64 -9.79 -17.94 18.91
CA THR A 64 -8.64 -18.68 18.40
C THR A 64 -8.55 -18.63 16.87
N THR A 65 -7.34 -18.44 16.34
CA THR A 65 -7.07 -18.21 14.90
C THR A 65 -5.79 -18.86 14.43
N THR A 66 -5.64 -18.95 13.11
CA THR A 66 -4.43 -19.36 12.40
C THR A 66 -4.06 -18.21 11.45
N GLN A 67 -3.58 -17.11 12.01
CA GLN A 67 -3.45 -15.84 11.29
C GLN A 67 -2.28 -15.89 10.32
N ARG A 68 -2.55 -15.62 9.05
CA ARG A 68 -1.52 -15.36 8.03
C ARG A 68 -0.72 -14.12 8.42
N CYS A 69 0.60 -14.22 8.50
CA CYS A 69 1.50 -13.13 8.90
C CYS A 69 2.60 -12.91 7.86
N VAL A 70 3.01 -11.65 7.66
CA VAL A 70 4.18 -11.28 6.84
C VAL A 70 5.17 -10.44 7.66
N ARG A 71 6.46 -10.80 7.57
CA ARG A 71 7.60 -10.08 8.18
C ARG A 71 8.65 -9.71 7.14
N ALA A 72 8.24 -8.82 6.23
CA ALA A 72 9.11 -8.24 5.22
C ALA A 72 8.88 -6.71 5.16
N GLY A 73 9.94 -5.94 5.39
CA GLY A 73 9.89 -4.48 5.54
C GLY A 73 9.43 -4.00 6.93
N GLY A 74 9.81 -2.75 7.27
CA GLY A 74 9.57 -2.18 8.59
C GLY A 74 10.52 -2.73 9.67
N LYS A 75 10.13 -2.59 10.95
CA LYS A 75 10.93 -2.98 12.12
C LYS A 75 11.17 -4.49 12.24
N HIS A 76 10.27 -5.31 11.68
CA HIS A 76 10.33 -6.78 11.72
C HIS A 76 10.50 -7.32 10.30
N ASN A 77 11.76 -7.42 9.86
CA ASN A 77 12.13 -7.74 8.49
C ASN A 77 13.03 -8.98 8.42
N ASP A 78 12.42 -10.16 8.36
CA ASP A 78 13.12 -11.45 8.35
C ASP A 78 13.67 -11.83 6.96
N LEU A 79 13.35 -11.03 5.93
CA LEU A 79 13.63 -11.27 4.51
C LEU A 79 15.06 -11.74 4.22
N GLU A 80 16.06 -11.18 4.89
CA GLU A 80 17.48 -11.48 4.63
C GLU A 80 17.90 -12.84 5.21
N ASN A 81 17.28 -13.26 6.32
CA ASN A 81 17.56 -14.53 7.03
C ASN A 81 16.90 -15.75 6.37
N VAL A 82 15.88 -15.52 5.54
CA VAL A 82 15.12 -16.55 4.81
C VAL A 82 16.02 -17.35 3.88
N GLY A 83 15.90 -18.68 3.96
CA GLY A 83 16.69 -19.65 3.19
C GLY A 83 18.08 -19.98 3.76
N TYR A 84 18.68 -19.05 4.52
CA TYR A 84 20.01 -19.23 5.13
C TYR A 84 19.95 -19.79 6.55
N THR A 85 18.90 -19.47 7.31
CA THR A 85 18.62 -20.01 8.65
C THR A 85 17.56 -21.12 8.61
N ALA A 86 17.48 -21.95 9.65
CA ALA A 86 16.49 -23.02 9.75
C ALA A 86 15.06 -22.56 10.09
N ARG A 87 14.90 -21.31 10.58
CA ARG A 87 13.71 -20.84 11.30
C ARG A 87 12.97 -19.62 10.70
N HIS A 88 13.65 -18.74 9.95
CA HIS A 88 13.06 -17.49 9.46
C HIS A 88 12.25 -17.64 8.16
N HIS A 89 11.17 -16.85 8.05
CA HIS A 89 10.20 -16.85 6.95
C HIS A 89 9.73 -15.43 6.60
N THR A 90 9.48 -15.11 5.32
CA THR A 90 8.72 -13.88 4.99
C THR A 90 7.25 -14.03 5.30
N PHE A 91 6.71 -15.25 5.20
CA PHE A 91 5.32 -15.59 5.45
C PHE A 91 5.17 -16.85 6.31
N PHE A 92 4.34 -16.76 7.34
CA PHE A 92 4.03 -17.86 8.24
C PHE A 92 2.60 -17.75 8.78
N GLU A 93 2.14 -18.80 9.46
CA GLU A 93 0.86 -18.80 10.16
C GLU A 93 1.12 -18.69 11.66
N MET A 94 0.71 -17.59 12.29
CA MET A 94 0.73 -17.50 13.74
C MET A 94 -0.56 -18.10 14.29
N LEU A 95 -0.43 -19.28 14.91
CA LEU A 95 -1.50 -19.88 15.69
C LEU A 95 -1.67 -19.07 16.98
N GLY A 96 -2.92 -18.86 17.40
CA GLY A 96 -3.20 -18.02 18.56
C GLY A 96 -4.49 -18.38 19.28
N ASN A 97 -4.43 -18.34 20.60
CA ASN A 97 -5.55 -18.19 21.51
C ASN A 97 -5.50 -16.77 22.08
N PHE A 98 -6.66 -16.14 22.27
CA PHE A 98 -6.78 -14.74 22.70
C PHE A 98 -7.82 -14.67 23.82
N SER A 99 -7.48 -13.96 24.90
CA SER A 99 -8.34 -13.72 26.05
C SER A 99 -8.68 -12.23 26.12
N PHE A 100 -9.96 -11.88 26.20
CA PHE A 100 -10.41 -10.50 26.29
C PHE A 100 -10.92 -10.21 27.69
N GLY A 101 -10.03 -10.34 28.68
CA GLY A 101 -10.34 -10.13 30.10
C GLY A 101 -11.10 -11.28 30.77
N ASP A 102 -10.89 -12.52 30.31
CA ASP A 102 -11.58 -13.72 30.78
C ASP A 102 -10.67 -14.61 31.66
N TYR A 103 -9.55 -15.06 31.08
CA TYR A 103 -8.46 -15.77 31.79
C TYR A 103 -7.11 -15.07 31.55
N PHE A 104 -6.09 -15.36 32.35
CA PHE A 104 -4.76 -14.71 32.26
C PHE A 104 -3.62 -15.74 32.37
N LYS A 105 -2.50 -15.38 33.00
CA LYS A 105 -1.27 -16.19 33.11
C LYS A 105 -1.51 -17.66 33.43
N GLN A 106 -2.25 -17.96 34.51
CA GLN A 106 -2.38 -19.33 35.04
C GLN A 106 -3.01 -20.29 34.02
N GLU A 107 -4.17 -19.95 33.47
CA GLU A 107 -4.81 -20.80 32.46
C GLU A 107 -4.10 -20.75 31.11
N ALA A 108 -3.49 -19.62 30.73
CA ALA A 108 -2.71 -19.52 29.49
C ALA A 108 -1.52 -20.49 29.50
N ILE A 109 -0.74 -20.48 30.59
CA ILE A 109 0.39 -21.38 30.83
C ILE A 109 -0.07 -22.84 30.86
N HIS A 110 -1.13 -23.16 31.61
CA HIS A 110 -1.67 -24.51 31.64
C HIS A 110 -2.21 -24.98 30.29
N PHE A 111 -2.86 -24.13 29.49
CA PHE A 111 -3.34 -24.49 28.15
C PHE A 111 -2.18 -24.71 27.17
N ALA A 112 -1.11 -23.92 27.26
CA ALA A 112 0.09 -24.12 26.46
C ALA A 112 0.78 -25.44 26.79
N TRP A 113 1.05 -25.68 28.07
CA TRP A 113 1.69 -26.90 28.53
C TRP A 113 0.83 -28.15 28.25
N ASP A 114 -0.49 -28.07 28.42
CA ASP A 114 -1.40 -29.16 28.07
C ASP A 114 -1.42 -29.46 26.56
N PHE A 115 -1.34 -28.45 25.69
CA PHE A 115 -1.31 -28.69 24.26
C PHE A 115 -0.01 -29.40 23.86
N LEU A 116 1.13 -28.87 24.29
CA LEU A 116 2.44 -29.46 23.99
C LEU A 116 2.59 -30.86 24.57
N THR A 117 2.29 -31.07 25.86
CA THR A 117 2.57 -32.34 26.55
C THR A 117 1.46 -33.39 26.44
N LYS A 118 0.18 -33.01 26.27
CA LYS A 118 -0.95 -33.96 26.24
C LYS A 118 -1.58 -34.14 24.86
N GLU A 119 -1.70 -33.09 24.05
CA GLU A 119 -2.31 -33.19 22.70
C GLU A 119 -1.27 -33.51 21.62
N LEU A 120 -0.09 -32.89 21.68
CA LEU A 120 1.06 -33.21 20.81
C LEU A 120 1.99 -34.29 21.38
N GLU A 121 1.81 -34.70 22.65
CA GLU A 121 2.62 -35.70 23.36
C GLU A 121 4.13 -35.39 23.37
N ILE A 122 4.53 -34.12 23.45
CA ILE A 122 5.94 -33.72 23.56
C ILE A 122 6.45 -34.10 24.96
N PRO A 123 7.58 -34.82 25.09
CA PRO A 123 8.14 -35.14 26.39
C PRO A 123 8.55 -33.88 27.15
N ALA A 124 8.20 -33.79 28.44
CA ALA A 124 8.46 -32.60 29.25
C ALA A 124 9.97 -32.30 29.40
N GLU A 125 10.80 -33.34 29.45
CA GLU A 125 12.26 -33.26 29.51
C GLU A 125 12.91 -32.72 28.22
N LYS A 126 12.13 -32.57 27.14
CA LYS A 126 12.50 -31.94 25.87
C LYS A 126 12.08 -30.47 25.77
N LEU A 127 11.40 -29.93 26.78
CA LEU A 127 11.00 -28.53 26.84
C LEU A 127 11.92 -27.74 27.78
N TRP A 128 12.18 -26.48 27.43
CA TRP A 128 12.88 -25.49 28.26
C TRP A 128 12.00 -24.23 28.33
N VAL A 129 11.95 -23.55 29.48
CA VAL A 129 11.09 -22.37 29.69
C VAL A 129 11.93 -21.14 30.03
N THR A 130 11.57 -19.99 29.45
CA THR A 130 12.11 -18.68 29.83
C THR A 130 11.03 -17.82 30.46
N VAL A 131 11.39 -16.98 31.44
CA VAL A 131 10.50 -16.01 32.08
C VAL A 131 11.23 -14.68 32.22
N PHE A 132 10.48 -13.58 32.09
CA PHE A 132 11.00 -12.24 32.38
C PHE A 132 11.50 -12.16 33.82
N ASP A 133 12.72 -11.66 34.02
CA ASP A 133 13.39 -11.67 35.32
C ASP A 133 12.70 -10.85 36.43
N GLU A 134 11.78 -9.94 36.08
CA GLU A 134 10.91 -9.23 37.04
C GLU A 134 9.52 -9.89 37.26
N ASP A 135 9.12 -10.92 36.49
CA ASP A 135 7.78 -11.54 36.55
C ASP A 135 7.73 -12.80 37.43
N SER A 136 7.83 -12.57 38.74
CA SER A 136 7.78 -13.63 39.77
C SER A 136 6.45 -14.41 39.86
N GLU A 137 5.34 -13.85 39.35
CA GLU A 137 4.05 -14.54 39.26
C GLU A 137 4.11 -15.68 38.22
N THR A 138 4.61 -15.36 37.03
CA THR A 138 4.80 -16.33 35.94
C THR A 138 5.80 -17.42 36.33
N GLU A 139 6.87 -17.08 37.06
CA GLU A 139 7.80 -18.07 37.63
C GLU A 139 7.12 -19.07 38.58
N SER A 140 6.32 -18.58 39.54
CA SER A 140 5.62 -19.42 40.52
C SER A 140 4.64 -20.38 39.82
N ILE A 141 3.89 -19.92 38.81
CA ILE A 141 2.99 -20.79 38.04
C ILE A 141 3.77 -21.93 37.36
N TRP A 142 4.92 -21.65 36.75
CA TRP A 142 5.73 -22.68 36.10
C TRP A 142 6.34 -23.69 37.09
N LEU A 143 6.92 -23.21 38.20
CA LEU A 143 7.67 -24.06 39.14
C LEU A 143 6.78 -24.74 40.19
N GLU A 144 5.68 -24.10 40.63
CA GLU A 144 4.83 -24.57 41.73
C GLU A 144 3.49 -25.17 41.28
N ASP A 145 2.86 -24.67 40.20
CA ASP A 145 1.59 -25.22 39.69
C ASP A 145 1.83 -26.26 38.58
N VAL A 146 2.53 -25.89 37.51
CA VAL A 146 2.87 -26.80 36.40
C VAL A 146 3.93 -27.82 36.80
N LYS A 147 4.89 -27.42 37.65
CA LYS A 147 5.97 -28.25 38.20
C LYS A 147 6.91 -28.79 37.11
N ILE A 148 7.37 -27.88 36.25
CA ILE A 148 8.47 -28.18 35.32
C ILE A 148 9.78 -28.43 36.10
N ASP A 149 10.76 -29.04 35.44
CA ASP A 149 12.10 -29.20 36.02
C ASP A 149 12.81 -27.84 36.12
N ALA A 150 13.21 -27.43 37.33
CA ALA A 150 13.90 -26.17 37.56
C ALA A 150 15.31 -26.10 36.91
N SER A 151 15.86 -27.23 36.44
CA SER A 151 17.07 -27.28 35.60
C SER A 151 16.80 -27.05 34.10
N ARG A 152 15.53 -26.89 33.71
CA ARG A 152 15.05 -26.56 32.35
C ARG A 152 14.39 -25.17 32.32
N PHE A 153 14.84 -24.25 33.17
CA PHE A 153 14.23 -22.94 33.39
C PHE A 153 15.27 -21.81 33.42
N SER A 154 15.02 -20.73 32.68
CA SER A 154 15.86 -19.53 32.65
C SER A 154 15.06 -18.27 33.02
N ARG A 155 15.72 -17.34 33.72
CA ARG A 155 15.25 -15.96 33.90
C ARG A 155 16.04 -15.07 32.94
N ILE A 156 15.36 -14.26 32.13
CA ILE A 156 15.99 -13.44 31.08
C ILE A 156 15.38 -12.04 31.10
N GLY A 157 16.20 -11.03 30.83
CA GLY A 157 15.80 -9.62 30.85
C GLY A 157 14.94 -9.19 29.65
N ALA A 158 14.52 -7.92 29.68
CA ALA A 158 13.57 -7.32 28.74
C ALA A 158 14.03 -7.21 27.26
N LYS A 159 15.24 -7.69 26.91
CA LYS A 159 15.68 -7.85 25.51
C LYS A 159 14.83 -8.89 24.78
N ASP A 160 14.51 -9.98 25.49
CA ASP A 160 13.94 -11.20 24.93
C ASP A 160 12.54 -11.44 25.54
N ASN A 161 12.45 -11.49 26.87
CA ASN A 161 11.21 -11.79 27.58
C ASN A 161 10.28 -10.56 27.83
N PHE A 162 10.40 -9.47 27.06
CA PHE A 162 9.42 -8.37 27.07
C PHE A 162 8.99 -8.00 25.65
N TRP A 163 7.76 -8.35 25.29
CA TRP A 163 7.23 -8.15 23.94
C TRP A 163 6.56 -6.78 23.78
N SER A 164 6.69 -6.16 22.61
CA SER A 164 5.90 -4.98 22.22
C SER A 164 5.53 -5.00 20.74
N MET A 165 4.32 -4.52 20.43
CA MET A 165 3.78 -4.48 19.06
C MET A 165 4.58 -3.56 18.11
N GLY A 166 5.25 -2.56 18.67
CA GLY A 166 6.01 -1.54 17.97
C GLY A 166 6.58 -0.54 18.96
N ASP A 167 6.78 0.70 18.53
CA ASP A 167 7.20 1.79 19.43
C ASP A 167 6.01 2.37 20.22
N VAL A 168 4.78 2.10 19.76
CA VAL A 168 3.49 2.52 20.32
C VAL A 168 2.51 1.33 20.19
N GLY A 169 1.68 1.09 21.21
CA GLY A 169 0.68 0.03 21.22
C GLY A 169 0.92 -1.06 22.29
N PRO A 170 0.11 -2.15 22.26
CA PRO A 170 0.18 -3.23 23.24
C PRO A 170 1.56 -3.87 23.43
N CYS A 171 1.90 -4.13 24.68
CA CYS A 171 3.15 -4.72 25.15
C CYS A 171 2.99 -5.37 26.54
N GLY A 172 4.01 -6.10 26.98
CA GLY A 172 4.06 -6.74 28.30
C GLY A 172 5.16 -7.79 28.43
N PRO A 173 5.37 -8.33 29.65
CA PRO A 173 6.28 -9.44 29.84
C PRO A 173 5.77 -10.69 29.10
N CYS A 174 6.67 -11.57 28.71
CA CYS A 174 6.32 -12.87 28.14
C CYS A 174 7.10 -14.01 28.78
N THR A 175 6.56 -15.22 28.61
CA THR A 175 7.26 -16.48 28.88
C THR A 175 7.23 -17.34 27.63
N GLU A 176 8.34 -18.00 27.35
CA GLU A 176 8.55 -18.70 26.09
C GLU A 176 8.92 -20.15 26.38
N ILE A 177 8.52 -21.04 25.46
CA ILE A 177 8.78 -22.48 25.58
C ILE A 177 9.63 -22.89 24.40
N PHE A 178 10.85 -23.37 24.66
CA PHE A 178 11.79 -23.85 23.66
C PHE A 178 11.81 -25.39 23.62
N TYR A 179 12.10 -25.96 22.47
CA TYR A 179 12.35 -27.40 22.31
C TYR A 179 13.86 -27.67 22.26
N ASP A 180 14.37 -28.51 23.16
CA ASP A 180 15.76 -28.98 23.16
C ASP A 180 15.94 -30.12 22.14
N HIS A 181 16.48 -29.84 20.96
CA HIS A 181 16.69 -30.87 19.95
C HIS A 181 17.66 -31.97 20.41
N GLY A 182 18.77 -31.61 21.05
CA GLY A 182 19.76 -32.54 21.61
C GLY A 182 21.17 -31.95 21.65
N GLU A 183 22.06 -32.58 22.42
CA GLU A 183 23.48 -32.17 22.55
C GLU A 183 24.29 -32.36 21.26
N ASP A 184 23.73 -33.07 20.29
CA ASP A 184 24.24 -33.26 18.93
C ASP A 184 24.01 -32.04 18.02
N ILE A 185 23.16 -31.08 18.42
CA ILE A 185 23.00 -29.79 17.75
C ILE A 185 23.71 -28.69 18.55
N ALA A 186 24.39 -27.77 17.85
CA ALA A 186 25.11 -26.67 18.47
C ALA A 186 24.16 -25.62 19.07
N GLY A 187 24.43 -25.22 20.31
CA GLY A 187 23.72 -24.17 21.05
C GLY A 187 23.71 -24.42 22.56
N GLY A 188 23.80 -23.36 23.35
CA GLY A 188 23.52 -23.37 24.79
C GLY A 188 22.03 -23.16 25.07
N PRO A 189 21.56 -23.38 26.31
CA PRO A 189 20.20 -23.03 26.72
C PRO A 189 19.91 -21.53 26.56
N PRO A 190 18.64 -21.12 26.36
CA PRO A 190 18.25 -19.71 26.35
C PRO A 190 18.71 -18.98 27.63
N GLY A 191 19.23 -17.76 27.50
CA GLY A 191 19.83 -16.98 28.58
C GLY A 191 21.29 -17.34 28.88
N THR A 192 21.99 -18.04 27.99
CA THR A 192 23.43 -18.35 28.12
C THR A 192 24.24 -17.70 26.98
N PRO A 193 25.56 -17.45 27.16
CA PRO A 193 26.40 -16.86 26.11
C PRO A 193 26.45 -17.64 24.79
N GLU A 194 26.03 -18.91 24.80
CA GLU A 194 25.97 -19.81 23.65
C GLU A 194 24.56 -19.95 23.04
N GLU A 195 23.59 -19.12 23.43
CA GLU A 195 22.15 -19.25 23.07
C GLU A 195 21.82 -19.17 21.58
N ASP A 196 22.63 -18.48 20.76
CA ASP A 196 22.36 -18.19 19.33
C ASP A 196 22.25 -19.43 18.41
N GLY A 197 22.58 -20.63 18.91
CA GLY A 197 22.58 -21.87 18.14
C GLY A 197 21.20 -22.35 17.65
N ASP A 198 21.18 -23.47 16.92
CA ASP A 198 19.94 -24.11 16.44
C ASP A 198 19.47 -25.24 17.38
N ARG A 199 20.12 -25.47 18.53
CA ARG A 199 19.73 -26.54 19.48
C ARG A 199 18.36 -26.29 20.14
N TYR A 200 18.09 -25.05 20.53
CA TYR A 200 16.88 -24.64 21.22
C TYR A 200 16.06 -23.75 20.30
N ILE A 201 14.93 -24.25 19.80
CA ILE A 201 14.01 -23.48 18.96
C ILE A 201 12.79 -23.05 19.78
N GLU A 202 12.43 -21.78 19.71
CA GLU A 202 11.19 -21.22 20.28
C GLU A 202 9.97 -21.94 19.66
N ILE A 203 9.21 -22.67 20.49
CA ILE A 203 7.98 -23.36 20.12
C ILE A 203 6.76 -22.91 20.96
N TRP A 204 6.84 -21.76 21.64
CA TRP A 204 5.70 -21.01 22.16
C TRP A 204 6.13 -19.63 22.64
N ASN A 205 5.28 -18.62 22.45
CA ASN A 205 5.39 -17.31 23.11
C ASN A 205 4.07 -16.96 23.81
N LEU A 206 4.07 -16.88 25.13
CA LEU A 206 2.94 -16.43 25.94
C LEU A 206 3.17 -14.98 26.33
N VAL A 207 2.61 -14.04 25.56
CA VAL A 207 2.76 -12.61 25.83
C VAL A 207 1.66 -12.15 26.78
N PHE A 208 2.01 -11.81 28.01
CA PHE A 208 1.06 -11.22 28.96
C PHE A 208 0.94 -9.72 28.67
N MET A 209 0.31 -9.39 27.53
CA MET A 209 0.07 -8.00 27.13
C MET A 209 -0.78 -7.35 28.22
N GLN A 210 -0.13 -6.52 29.02
CA GLN A 210 -0.70 -5.89 30.20
C GLN A 210 -0.41 -4.39 30.23
N TYR A 211 0.18 -3.81 29.18
CA TYR A 211 0.43 -2.38 29.01
C TYR A 211 0.27 -1.93 27.55
N ASP A 212 -0.43 -0.82 27.28
CA ASP A 212 -0.44 -0.07 26.03
C ASP A 212 0.62 1.02 26.14
N ARG A 213 1.57 1.07 25.20
CA ARG A 213 2.59 2.13 25.15
C ARG A 213 2.06 3.30 24.32
N ASP A 214 2.01 4.51 24.89
CA ASP A 214 1.65 5.71 24.15
C ASP A 214 2.82 6.26 23.29
N LYS A 215 2.67 7.47 22.72
CA LYS A 215 3.70 8.05 21.83
C LYS A 215 4.84 8.69 22.61
N GLU A 216 4.59 8.98 23.87
CA GLU A 216 5.46 9.62 24.83
C GLU A 216 6.33 8.57 25.55
N GLY A 217 5.85 7.32 25.60
CA GLY A 217 6.54 6.12 26.08
C GLY A 217 5.96 5.51 27.36
N GLU A 218 4.90 6.08 27.93
CA GLU A 218 4.29 5.59 29.17
C GLU A 218 3.35 4.39 28.92
N LEU A 219 3.02 3.65 30.00
CA LEU A 219 2.45 2.29 29.95
C LEU A 219 1.09 2.20 30.68
N HIS A 220 0.03 1.82 29.96
CA HIS A 220 -1.38 1.84 30.45
C HIS A 220 -2.08 0.45 30.38
N PRO A 221 -2.75 -0.12 31.42
CA PRO A 221 -3.07 -1.57 31.49
C PRO A 221 -3.89 -2.32 30.38
N LEU A 222 -3.62 -3.64 30.10
CA LEU A 222 -4.15 -4.51 28.95
C LEU A 222 -4.35 -6.08 29.20
N PRO A 223 -4.74 -6.96 28.18
CA PRO A 223 -5.18 -8.40 28.34
C PRO A 223 -4.61 -9.76 27.65
N ALA A 224 -3.58 -9.89 26.76
CA ALA A 224 -2.81 -11.16 26.34
C ALA A 224 -3.21 -12.24 25.20
N PRO A 225 -2.24 -12.92 24.46
CA PRO A 225 -2.33 -14.14 23.56
C PRO A 225 -1.33 -15.34 23.90
N SER A 226 -0.69 -16.28 23.11
CA SER A 226 -0.43 -16.71 21.66
C SER A 226 0.11 -18.21 21.56
N VAL A 227 0.44 -18.88 20.38
CA VAL A 227 0.64 -20.41 20.21
C VAL A 227 1.60 -20.97 19.05
N LEU A 228 2.05 -22.28 19.02
CA LEU A 228 3.00 -22.96 18.04
C LEU A 228 2.99 -24.55 17.85
N GLN A 229 3.99 -25.16 17.13
CA GLN A 229 4.33 -26.63 16.90
C GLN A 229 5.86 -26.83 16.56
N GLY A 230 6.43 -28.05 16.60
CA GLY A 230 7.88 -28.30 16.35
C GLY A 230 8.31 -29.39 15.32
N VAL A 231 9.33 -29.04 14.52
CA VAL A 231 10.32 -29.89 13.81
C VAL A 231 11.72 -29.26 13.99
N HIS A 232 12.81 -29.83 13.45
CA HIS A 232 14.18 -29.28 13.58
C HIS A 232 14.49 -28.11 12.63
N ASN A 233 13.81 -28.04 11.48
CA ASN A 233 14.05 -27.07 10.44
C ASN A 233 12.71 -26.85 9.72
N ASN A 234 12.23 -25.61 9.67
CA ASN A 234 10.87 -25.34 9.20
C ASN A 234 10.68 -25.69 7.72
N TYR A 235 11.75 -25.70 6.92
CA TYR A 235 11.72 -26.12 5.52
C TYR A 235 11.56 -27.65 5.33
N GLU A 236 11.55 -28.44 6.42
CA GLU A 236 11.37 -29.89 6.41
C GLU A 236 9.92 -30.34 6.73
N ILE A 237 9.01 -29.42 7.09
CA ILE A 237 7.58 -29.74 7.22
C ILE A 237 6.96 -30.13 5.87
N ASP A 238 5.83 -30.84 5.94
CA ASP A 238 5.09 -31.38 4.79
C ASP A 238 4.74 -30.31 3.73
N LEU A 239 4.30 -29.12 4.17
CA LEU A 239 3.97 -27.98 3.31
C LEU A 239 5.18 -27.53 2.46
N PHE A 240 6.32 -27.24 3.11
CA PHE A 240 7.53 -26.83 2.41
C PHE A 240 8.10 -27.95 1.54
N GLN A 241 8.09 -29.20 2.02
CA GLN A 241 8.64 -30.35 1.30
C GLN A 241 7.94 -30.64 -0.04
N LYS A 242 6.69 -30.21 -0.24
CA LYS A 242 6.01 -30.33 -1.55
C LYS A 242 6.37 -29.16 -2.47
N LEU A 243 6.34 -27.92 -1.97
CA LEU A 243 6.76 -26.73 -2.73
C LEU A 243 8.22 -26.83 -3.20
N LEU A 244 9.12 -27.30 -2.33
CA LEU A 244 10.54 -27.55 -2.65
C LEU A 244 10.71 -28.57 -3.79
N LYS A 245 9.89 -29.63 -3.84
CA LYS A 245 9.94 -30.64 -4.92
C LYS A 245 9.48 -30.08 -6.26
N VAL A 246 8.48 -29.18 -6.28
CA VAL A 246 8.08 -28.50 -7.52
C VAL A 246 9.14 -27.49 -7.96
N ALA A 247 9.68 -26.68 -7.04
CA ALA A 247 10.76 -25.76 -7.34
C ALA A 247 12.02 -26.48 -7.86
N ALA A 248 12.39 -27.61 -7.26
CA ALA A 248 13.52 -28.43 -7.70
C ALA A 248 13.30 -29.03 -9.09
N LYS A 249 12.07 -29.48 -9.40
CA LYS A 249 11.68 -29.95 -10.73
C LYS A 249 11.76 -28.84 -11.78
N LEU A 250 11.37 -27.60 -11.44
CA LEU A 250 11.51 -26.43 -12.32
C LEU A 250 13.00 -26.07 -12.52
N ALA A 251 13.81 -26.16 -11.47
CA ALA A 251 15.27 -25.99 -11.50
C ALA A 251 16.07 -27.15 -12.11
N SER A 252 15.41 -28.27 -12.47
CA SER A 252 16.08 -29.51 -12.92
C SER A 252 17.16 -30.03 -11.94
N THR A 253 17.02 -29.76 -10.65
CA THR A 253 17.97 -30.19 -9.60
C THR A 253 17.39 -31.32 -8.72
N THR A 254 18.27 -32.13 -8.15
CA THR A 254 17.95 -33.16 -7.14
C THR A 254 18.30 -32.73 -5.71
N ASP A 255 19.05 -31.64 -5.55
CA ASP A 255 19.41 -31.07 -4.24
C ASP A 255 18.22 -30.29 -3.65
N LEU A 256 17.40 -30.96 -2.83
CA LEU A 256 16.31 -30.32 -2.08
C LEU A 256 16.79 -29.50 -0.86
N THR A 257 18.08 -29.55 -0.51
CA THR A 257 18.63 -28.83 0.65
C THR A 257 19.03 -27.39 0.30
N ASN A 258 19.14 -27.08 -0.99
CA ASN A 258 19.58 -25.79 -1.51
C ASN A 258 18.83 -24.59 -0.94
N SER A 259 19.56 -23.59 -0.42
CA SER A 259 18.96 -22.35 0.12
C SER A 259 18.12 -21.59 -0.90
N SER A 260 18.46 -21.64 -2.19
CA SER A 260 17.67 -20.95 -3.24
C SER A 260 16.28 -21.55 -3.39
N LEU A 261 16.11 -22.87 -3.21
CA LEU A 261 14.79 -23.51 -3.22
C LEU A 261 13.97 -23.11 -1.99
N ARG A 262 14.62 -23.00 -0.81
CA ARG A 262 14.00 -22.53 0.43
C ARG A 262 13.44 -21.11 0.28
N VAL A 263 14.24 -20.19 -0.30
CA VAL A 263 13.78 -18.82 -0.61
C VAL A 263 12.59 -18.83 -1.56
N ILE A 264 12.66 -19.59 -2.66
CA ILE A 264 11.56 -19.69 -3.64
C ILE A 264 10.26 -20.21 -3.00
N ALA A 265 10.35 -21.27 -2.19
CA ALA A 265 9.19 -21.91 -1.55
C ALA A 265 8.58 -21.05 -0.42
N ASP A 266 9.38 -20.22 0.25
CA ASP A 266 8.90 -19.23 1.22
C ASP A 266 8.23 -18.04 0.51
N HIS A 267 8.92 -17.45 -0.45
CA HIS A 267 8.51 -16.22 -1.10
C HIS A 267 7.23 -16.40 -1.95
N ILE A 268 6.98 -17.58 -2.54
CA ILE A 268 5.70 -17.81 -3.24
C ILE A 268 4.50 -17.70 -2.29
N ARG A 269 4.63 -18.16 -1.04
CA ARG A 269 3.57 -18.06 -0.01
C ARG A 269 3.26 -16.60 0.27
N SER A 270 4.28 -15.80 0.59
CA SER A 270 4.12 -14.37 0.83
C SER A 270 3.50 -13.66 -0.38
N CYS A 271 4.11 -13.81 -1.56
CA CYS A 271 3.67 -13.10 -2.75
C CYS A 271 2.23 -13.45 -3.16
N ALA A 272 1.83 -14.72 -3.06
CA ALA A 272 0.50 -15.14 -3.45
C ALA A 272 -0.59 -14.61 -2.49
N PHE A 273 -0.37 -14.68 -1.18
CA PHE A 273 -1.32 -14.14 -0.21
C PHE A 273 -1.37 -12.60 -0.22
N MET A 274 -0.24 -11.92 -0.44
CA MET A 274 -0.23 -10.46 -0.61
C MET A 274 -1.08 -10.02 -1.82
N VAL A 275 -1.00 -10.73 -2.96
CA VAL A 275 -1.82 -10.42 -4.14
C VAL A 275 -3.28 -10.82 -3.94
N ALA A 276 -3.57 -11.92 -3.25
CA ALA A 276 -4.95 -12.31 -2.90
C ALA A 276 -5.62 -11.28 -1.98
N ASP A 277 -4.87 -10.67 -1.07
CA ASP A 277 -5.31 -9.57 -0.20
C ASP A 277 -5.20 -8.17 -0.89
N GLY A 278 -5.05 -8.13 -2.22
CA GLY A 278 -5.18 -6.92 -3.04
C GLY A 278 -3.90 -6.09 -3.27
N VAL A 279 -2.73 -6.54 -2.82
CA VAL A 279 -1.46 -5.83 -3.03
C VAL A 279 -0.91 -6.09 -4.43
N LEU A 280 -0.59 -5.03 -5.18
CA LEU A 280 0.01 -5.10 -6.51
C LEU A 280 1.46 -4.60 -6.52
N PRO A 281 2.37 -5.17 -7.34
CA PRO A 281 3.77 -4.71 -7.45
C PRO A 281 3.85 -3.24 -7.88
N SER A 282 4.60 -2.44 -7.12
CA SER A 282 4.76 -0.99 -7.36
C SER A 282 6.15 -0.50 -6.93
N ASN A 283 6.38 0.82 -7.05
CA ASN A 283 7.61 1.45 -6.58
C ASN A 283 7.59 1.81 -5.08
N GLU A 284 6.44 1.75 -4.39
CA GLU A 284 6.27 2.33 -3.05
C GLU A 284 5.42 1.47 -2.09
N GLY A 285 5.67 1.60 -0.79
CA GLY A 285 4.89 0.99 0.28
C GLY A 285 4.74 -0.54 0.16
N ARG A 286 3.52 -1.05 0.37
CA ARG A 286 3.20 -2.48 0.31
C ARG A 286 3.56 -3.13 -1.04
N GLY A 287 3.38 -2.38 -2.14
CA GLY A 287 3.69 -2.87 -3.49
C GLY A 287 5.18 -2.93 -3.80
N TYR A 288 6.00 -2.07 -3.18
CA TYR A 288 7.47 -2.19 -3.22
C TYR A 288 7.95 -3.43 -2.48
N VAL A 289 7.40 -3.73 -1.29
CA VAL A 289 7.75 -4.94 -0.54
C VAL A 289 7.41 -6.19 -1.36
N LEU A 290 6.19 -6.29 -1.91
CA LEU A 290 5.79 -7.40 -2.78
C LEU A 290 6.79 -7.56 -3.95
N ARG A 291 7.12 -6.45 -4.64
CA ARG A 291 8.11 -6.46 -5.72
C ARG A 291 9.48 -6.96 -5.27
N ARG A 292 10.00 -6.52 -4.12
CA ARG A 292 11.31 -6.96 -3.59
C ARG A 292 11.32 -8.48 -3.37
N ILE A 293 10.27 -9.03 -2.76
CA ILE A 293 10.13 -10.48 -2.53
C ILE A 293 10.05 -11.26 -3.85
N VAL A 294 9.20 -10.83 -4.79
CA VAL A 294 9.08 -11.44 -6.14
C VAL A 294 10.42 -11.47 -6.85
N ARG A 295 11.11 -10.33 -6.96
CA ARG A 295 12.38 -10.22 -7.69
C ARG A 295 13.51 -11.02 -7.03
N ARG A 296 13.53 -11.10 -5.70
CA ARG A 296 14.47 -11.96 -4.96
C ARG A 296 14.24 -13.44 -5.29
N ALA A 297 13.00 -13.93 -5.28
CA ALA A 297 12.68 -15.31 -5.65
C ALA A 297 13.11 -15.64 -7.09
N ILE A 298 12.88 -14.73 -8.05
CA ILE A 298 13.28 -14.91 -9.45
C ILE A 298 14.82 -14.94 -9.58
N ARG A 299 15.56 -14.07 -8.85
CA ARG A 299 17.03 -14.12 -8.79
C ARG A 299 17.54 -15.47 -8.29
N HIS A 300 16.92 -16.05 -7.27
CA HIS A 300 17.24 -17.40 -6.80
C HIS A 300 16.90 -18.50 -7.83
N GLY A 301 15.85 -18.32 -8.63
CA GLY A 301 15.55 -19.20 -9.76
C GLY A 301 16.61 -19.15 -10.86
N TYR A 302 17.03 -17.94 -11.26
CA TYR A 302 18.11 -17.72 -12.22
C TYR A 302 19.44 -18.31 -11.72
N ARG A 303 19.76 -18.17 -10.43
CA ARG A 303 20.92 -18.81 -9.78
C ARG A 303 20.87 -20.35 -9.82
N LEU A 304 19.67 -20.94 -9.88
CA LEU A 304 19.44 -22.38 -10.09
C LEU A 304 19.42 -22.79 -11.58
N GLY A 305 19.71 -21.86 -12.51
CA GLY A 305 19.70 -22.12 -13.95
C GLY A 305 18.33 -21.98 -14.62
N ILE A 306 17.30 -21.49 -13.91
CA ILE A 306 15.98 -21.27 -14.50
C ILE A 306 15.99 -19.95 -15.30
N ASN A 307 16.06 -20.07 -16.62
CA ASN A 307 16.01 -18.95 -17.57
C ASN A 307 14.59 -18.68 -18.12
N GLU A 308 13.61 -19.51 -17.77
CA GLU A 308 12.20 -19.32 -18.15
C GLU A 308 11.39 -18.72 -17.00
N VAL A 309 10.32 -18.01 -17.35
CA VAL A 309 9.25 -17.57 -16.44
C VAL A 309 8.69 -18.78 -15.68
N PHE A 310 8.86 -18.86 -14.37
CA PHE A 310 8.58 -20.05 -13.55
C PHE A 310 7.85 -19.77 -12.24
N PHE A 311 8.00 -18.59 -11.64
CA PHE A 311 7.57 -18.33 -10.26
C PHE A 311 6.04 -18.47 -10.12
N TYR A 312 5.27 -17.99 -11.11
CA TYR A 312 3.82 -18.19 -11.15
C TYR A 312 3.39 -19.68 -11.22
N LYS A 313 4.24 -20.58 -11.73
CA LYS A 313 3.95 -22.03 -11.83
C LYS A 313 3.87 -22.71 -10.46
N LEU A 314 4.30 -22.03 -9.38
CA LEU A 314 4.22 -22.49 -7.99
C LEU A 314 2.90 -22.09 -7.29
N VAL A 315 2.05 -21.26 -7.90
CA VAL A 315 0.77 -20.84 -7.31
C VAL A 315 -0.21 -22.01 -7.24
N ALA A 316 -0.35 -22.82 -8.29
CA ALA A 316 -1.27 -23.97 -8.27
C ALA A 316 -0.90 -25.01 -7.18
N PRO A 317 0.38 -25.46 -7.03
CA PRO A 317 0.80 -26.27 -5.87
C PRO A 317 0.53 -25.61 -4.51
N LEU A 318 0.66 -24.28 -4.40
CA LEU A 318 0.35 -23.56 -3.16
C LEU A 318 -1.16 -23.57 -2.86
N VAL A 319 -2.01 -23.47 -3.89
CA VAL A 319 -3.47 -23.59 -3.78
C VAL A 319 -3.88 -25.03 -3.41
N GLU A 320 -3.19 -26.05 -3.91
CA GLU A 320 -3.39 -27.45 -3.51
C GLU A 320 -3.10 -27.67 -2.02
N GLU A 321 -2.07 -27.02 -1.47
CA GLU A 321 -1.64 -27.19 -0.08
C GLU A 321 -2.33 -26.29 0.95
N MET A 322 -2.72 -25.07 0.56
CA MET A 322 -3.24 -24.06 1.48
C MET A 322 -4.68 -23.63 1.19
N GLY A 323 -5.21 -23.91 -0.01
CA GLY A 323 -6.52 -23.41 -0.47
C GLY A 323 -7.76 -24.04 0.18
N GLU A 324 -7.62 -25.07 1.03
CA GLU A 324 -8.71 -25.56 1.88
C GLU A 324 -8.84 -24.74 3.17
N ALA A 325 -7.71 -24.41 3.83
CA ALA A 325 -7.69 -23.58 5.03
C ALA A 325 -7.88 -22.08 4.71
N PHE A 326 -7.49 -21.67 3.50
CA PHE A 326 -7.49 -20.28 3.03
C PHE A 326 -8.17 -20.16 1.65
N PRO A 327 -9.51 -20.28 1.55
CA PRO A 327 -10.21 -20.31 0.27
C PRO A 327 -9.97 -19.08 -0.63
N GLU A 328 -9.61 -17.93 -0.06
CA GLU A 328 -9.33 -16.70 -0.79
C GLU A 328 -8.18 -16.85 -1.81
N ILE A 329 -7.13 -17.61 -1.51
CA ILE A 329 -6.03 -17.83 -2.48
C ILE A 329 -6.48 -18.66 -3.69
N LYS A 330 -7.48 -19.54 -3.51
CA LYS A 330 -8.08 -20.34 -4.56
C LYS A 330 -9.01 -19.53 -5.45
N HIS A 331 -9.75 -18.57 -4.89
CA HIS A 331 -10.55 -17.62 -5.67
C HIS A 331 -9.65 -16.63 -6.44
N ALA A 332 -8.56 -16.17 -5.82
CA ALA A 332 -7.61 -15.23 -6.42
C ALA A 332 -6.62 -15.87 -7.41
N GLN A 333 -6.55 -17.21 -7.52
CA GLN A 333 -5.48 -17.93 -8.22
C GLN A 333 -5.12 -17.35 -9.59
N ALA A 334 -6.10 -17.12 -10.47
CA ALA A 334 -5.85 -16.59 -11.82
C ALA A 334 -5.31 -15.14 -11.83
N GLN A 335 -5.69 -14.33 -10.84
CA GLN A 335 -5.14 -12.99 -10.65
C GLN A 335 -3.70 -13.06 -10.11
N VAL A 336 -3.45 -13.92 -9.12
CA VAL A 336 -2.11 -14.16 -8.58
C VAL A 336 -1.16 -14.64 -9.68
N GLU A 337 -1.54 -15.66 -10.44
CA GLU A 337 -0.74 -16.17 -11.56
C GLU A 337 -0.43 -15.09 -12.59
N ARG A 338 -1.43 -14.28 -12.99
CA ARG A 338 -1.24 -13.16 -13.94
C ARG A 338 -0.29 -12.09 -13.40
N VAL A 339 -0.49 -11.64 -12.15
CA VAL A 339 0.33 -10.57 -11.53
C VAL A 339 1.78 -11.02 -11.37
N LEU A 340 2.02 -12.23 -10.85
CA LEU A 340 3.37 -12.75 -10.64
C LEU A 340 4.09 -12.99 -11.98
N LYS A 341 3.40 -13.58 -12.97
CA LYS A 341 3.95 -13.80 -14.31
C LYS A 341 4.34 -12.50 -15.00
N ASN A 342 3.52 -11.45 -14.88
CA ASN A 342 3.78 -10.15 -15.52
C ASN A 342 4.95 -9.38 -14.88
N GLU A 343 5.09 -9.40 -13.55
CA GLU A 343 6.27 -8.81 -12.88
C GLU A 343 7.53 -9.65 -13.16
N GLU A 344 7.40 -10.97 -13.24
CA GLU A 344 8.50 -11.88 -13.60
C GLU A 344 9.00 -11.63 -15.02
N GLN A 345 8.12 -11.60 -16.02
CA GLN A 345 8.48 -11.31 -17.42
C GLN A 345 9.22 -9.98 -17.58
N ARG A 346 8.73 -8.92 -16.93
CA ARG A 346 9.41 -7.61 -16.93
C ARG A 346 10.77 -7.65 -16.24
N PHE A 347 10.88 -8.40 -15.14
CA PHE A 347 12.12 -8.45 -14.38
C PHE A 347 13.17 -9.36 -15.03
N SER A 348 12.81 -10.40 -15.77
CA SER A 348 13.78 -11.25 -16.48
C SER A 348 14.71 -10.45 -17.41
N GLU A 349 14.17 -9.49 -18.16
CA GLU A 349 14.94 -8.61 -19.05
C GLU A 349 15.94 -7.73 -18.27
N THR A 350 15.51 -7.18 -17.13
CA THR A 350 16.33 -6.41 -16.18
C THR A 350 17.41 -7.27 -15.52
N LEU A 351 17.05 -8.49 -15.12
CA LEU A 351 17.87 -9.42 -14.36
C LEU A 351 19.06 -9.93 -15.18
N GLU A 352 18.82 -10.39 -16.41
CA GLU A 352 19.90 -10.94 -17.25
C GLU A 352 20.94 -9.88 -17.61
N GLN A 353 20.51 -8.65 -17.90
CA GLN A 353 21.42 -7.54 -18.20
C GLN A 353 22.15 -7.04 -16.94
N GLY A 354 21.43 -6.79 -15.85
CA GLY A 354 21.99 -6.29 -14.60
C GLY A 354 22.98 -7.27 -13.95
N MET A 355 22.70 -8.57 -13.97
CA MET A 355 23.64 -9.60 -13.48
C MET A 355 24.94 -9.61 -14.28
N LYS A 356 24.89 -9.59 -15.62
CA LYS A 356 26.09 -9.55 -16.47
C LYS A 356 26.94 -8.30 -16.21
N VAL A 357 26.31 -7.14 -16.01
CA VAL A 357 27.02 -5.90 -15.65
C VAL A 357 27.66 -6.06 -14.27
N LEU A 358 26.88 -6.45 -13.26
CA LEU A 358 27.31 -6.62 -11.86
C LEU A 358 28.50 -7.60 -11.73
N GLU A 359 28.40 -8.78 -12.32
CA GLU A 359 29.50 -9.77 -12.37
C GLU A 359 30.75 -9.18 -13.05
N SER A 360 30.58 -8.46 -14.17
CA SER A 360 31.70 -7.83 -14.88
C SER A 360 32.33 -6.65 -14.15
N CYS A 361 31.61 -6.02 -13.21
CA CYS A 361 32.12 -4.98 -12.33
C CYS A 361 32.84 -5.59 -11.13
N VAL A 362 32.22 -6.57 -10.47
CA VAL A 362 32.79 -7.26 -9.30
C VAL A 362 34.10 -7.98 -9.64
N ALA A 363 34.22 -8.56 -10.83
CA ALA A 363 35.47 -9.14 -11.34
C ALA A 363 36.63 -8.13 -11.54
N LYS A 364 36.41 -6.82 -11.28
CA LYS A 364 37.40 -5.73 -11.42
C LYS A 364 37.60 -4.92 -10.13
N ILE A 365 36.93 -5.28 -9.04
CA ILE A 365 37.00 -4.54 -7.77
C ILE A 365 38.20 -5.03 -6.95
N GLU A 366 39.06 -4.11 -6.53
CA GLU A 366 40.12 -4.36 -5.55
C GLU A 366 39.58 -4.10 -4.14
N GLY A 367 39.03 -5.14 -3.49
CA GLY A 367 38.52 -5.07 -2.11
C GLY A 367 37.19 -5.80 -1.91
N THR A 368 36.52 -5.53 -0.79
CA THR A 368 35.27 -6.19 -0.36
C THR A 368 34.04 -5.27 -0.42
N VAL A 369 34.14 -4.10 -1.04
CA VAL A 369 33.06 -3.10 -1.12
C VAL A 369 32.75 -2.81 -2.59
N ILE A 370 31.48 -2.92 -2.99
CA ILE A 370 31.02 -2.48 -4.31
C ILE A 370 30.78 -0.96 -4.26
N PRO A 371 31.52 -0.15 -5.05
CA PRO A 371 31.39 1.31 -5.07
C PRO A 371 29.99 1.82 -5.38
N GLY A 372 29.59 2.92 -4.72
CA GLY A 372 28.24 3.46 -4.80
C GLY A 372 27.85 4.00 -6.18
N ASP A 373 28.82 4.34 -7.03
CA ASP A 373 28.59 4.72 -8.43
C ASP A 373 28.27 3.51 -9.32
N ILE A 374 28.85 2.34 -9.04
CA ILE A 374 28.46 1.06 -9.68
C ILE A 374 27.07 0.63 -9.23
N VAL A 375 26.75 0.78 -7.93
CA VAL A 375 25.38 0.53 -7.41
C VAL A 375 24.37 1.48 -8.07
N PHE A 376 24.73 2.76 -8.23
CA PHE A 376 23.91 3.75 -8.91
C PHE A 376 23.76 3.46 -10.41
N LEU A 377 24.83 3.06 -11.11
CA LEU A 377 24.77 2.67 -12.52
C LEU A 377 23.81 1.50 -12.75
N LEU A 378 23.89 0.45 -11.91
CA LEU A 378 22.99 -0.70 -11.95
C LEU A 378 21.54 -0.30 -11.73
N TYR A 379 21.28 0.57 -10.74
CA TYR A 379 19.94 1.05 -10.43
C TYR A 379 19.35 1.98 -11.52
N ASP A 380 20.09 3.01 -11.92
CA ASP A 380 19.62 4.12 -12.76
C ASP A 380 19.61 3.77 -14.25
N THR A 381 20.69 3.14 -14.75
CA THR A 381 20.84 2.83 -16.19
C THR A 381 20.27 1.46 -16.55
N TYR A 382 20.37 0.47 -15.65
CA TYR A 382 19.94 -0.91 -15.91
C TYR A 382 18.67 -1.33 -15.15
N GLY A 383 18.10 -0.46 -14.31
CA GLY A 383 16.87 -0.75 -13.54
C GLY A 383 17.03 -1.84 -12.46
N PHE A 384 18.26 -2.24 -12.15
CA PHE A 384 18.58 -3.37 -11.29
C PHE A 384 18.51 -2.97 -9.80
N PRO A 385 17.63 -3.58 -8.98
CA PRO A 385 17.39 -3.11 -7.62
C PRO A 385 18.63 -3.17 -6.71
N VAL A 386 18.85 -2.10 -5.93
CA VAL A 386 19.92 -2.02 -4.92
C VAL A 386 19.86 -3.19 -3.94
N ASP A 387 18.66 -3.63 -3.54
CA ASP A 387 18.45 -4.80 -2.66
C ASP A 387 19.07 -6.08 -3.23
N LEU A 388 19.05 -6.26 -4.55
CA LEU A 388 19.60 -7.45 -5.21
C LEU A 388 21.10 -7.34 -5.45
N THR A 389 21.62 -6.12 -5.60
CA THR A 389 23.07 -5.85 -5.53
C THR A 389 23.59 -6.14 -4.11
N ALA A 390 22.84 -5.81 -3.07
CA ALA A 390 23.18 -6.13 -1.68
C ALA A 390 23.12 -7.65 -1.40
N ASP A 391 22.07 -8.35 -1.84
CA ASP A 391 21.97 -9.81 -1.72
C ASP A 391 23.10 -10.52 -2.49
N PHE A 392 23.44 -10.06 -3.70
CA PHE A 392 24.60 -10.56 -4.45
C PHE A 392 25.91 -10.29 -3.71
N ALA A 393 26.09 -9.09 -3.16
CA ALA A 393 27.29 -8.75 -2.42
C ALA A 393 27.47 -9.67 -1.20
N ARG A 394 26.43 -9.81 -0.37
CA ARG A 394 26.43 -10.68 0.83
C ARG A 394 26.77 -12.13 0.47
N GLU A 395 26.21 -12.67 -0.61
CA GLU A 395 26.51 -14.02 -1.10
C GLU A 395 27.95 -14.25 -1.55
N ASN A 396 28.67 -13.18 -1.95
CA ASN A 396 30.06 -13.23 -2.42
C ASN A 396 31.06 -12.75 -1.36
N THR A 397 30.65 -12.57 -0.09
CA THR A 397 31.47 -11.98 0.99
C THR A 397 31.88 -10.52 0.71
N LEU A 398 31.02 -9.78 0.01
CA LEU A 398 31.15 -8.36 -0.29
C LEU A 398 30.08 -7.54 0.44
N THR A 399 30.27 -6.22 0.44
CA THR A 399 29.32 -5.21 0.93
C THR A 399 29.06 -4.17 -0.16
N ILE A 400 28.10 -3.26 0.03
CA ILE A 400 27.82 -2.16 -0.92
C ILE A 400 28.00 -0.79 -0.25
N ASP A 401 28.55 0.16 -0.99
CA ASP A 401 28.68 1.55 -0.55
C ASP A 401 27.36 2.32 -0.72
N HIS A 402 26.51 2.23 0.30
CA HIS A 402 25.26 2.99 0.41
C HIS A 402 25.49 4.51 0.42
N ALA A 403 26.63 4.99 0.94
CA ALA A 403 26.88 6.43 1.07
C ALA A 403 27.19 7.06 -0.29
N GLY A 404 28.06 6.45 -1.10
CA GLY A 404 28.30 6.85 -2.47
C GLY A 404 27.05 6.75 -3.36
N PHE A 405 26.22 5.73 -3.14
CA PHE A 405 24.94 5.59 -3.83
C PHE A 405 24.00 6.78 -3.56
N GLU A 406 23.79 7.16 -2.30
CA GLU A 406 22.94 8.31 -1.96
C GLU A 406 23.52 9.65 -2.44
N VAL A 407 24.85 9.79 -2.48
CA VAL A 407 25.50 10.96 -3.11
C VAL A 407 25.20 11.03 -4.62
N ALA A 408 25.25 9.90 -5.33
CA ALA A 408 24.90 9.83 -6.75
C ALA A 408 23.42 10.12 -7.01
N MET A 409 22.52 9.56 -6.18
CA MET A 409 21.07 9.84 -6.19
C MET A 409 20.77 11.32 -5.92
N ALA A 410 21.45 11.95 -4.96
CA ALA A 410 21.31 13.38 -4.68
C ALA A 410 21.75 14.24 -5.88
N ALA A 411 22.88 13.90 -6.51
CA ALA A 411 23.37 14.57 -7.71
C ALA A 411 22.43 14.37 -8.93
N GLN A 412 21.75 13.23 -9.05
CA GLN A 412 20.69 13.03 -10.04
C GLN A 412 19.47 13.92 -9.75
N ARG A 413 18.95 13.89 -8.51
CA ARG A 413 17.80 14.71 -8.08
C ARG A 413 18.03 16.21 -8.28
N GLN A 414 19.25 16.71 -8.03
CA GLN A 414 19.62 18.09 -8.31
C GLN A 414 19.62 18.42 -9.81
N ARG A 415 20.19 17.54 -10.67
CA ARG A 415 20.17 17.71 -12.13
C ARG A 415 18.75 17.73 -12.69
N ALA A 416 17.87 16.84 -12.22
CA ALA A 416 16.46 16.82 -12.60
C ALA A 416 15.74 18.14 -12.23
N ARG A 417 15.94 18.64 -11.00
CA ARG A 417 15.36 19.93 -10.55
C ARG A 417 15.89 21.13 -11.34
N ALA A 418 17.15 21.11 -11.77
CA ALA A 418 17.74 22.19 -12.57
C ALA A 418 17.10 22.34 -13.97
N GLY A 419 16.53 21.26 -14.54
CA GLY A 419 15.80 21.30 -15.81
C GLY A 419 14.33 21.72 -15.68
N GLY A 420 13.79 21.87 -14.47
CA GLY A 420 12.36 22.03 -14.19
C GLY A 420 11.91 23.44 -13.81
N LYS A 421 12.57 24.50 -14.29
CA LYS A 421 12.16 25.89 -14.01
C LYS A 421 10.96 26.33 -14.87
N PHE A 422 9.76 26.09 -14.37
CA PHE A 422 8.62 26.97 -14.61
C PHE A 422 8.72 28.21 -13.71
N ASP A 423 8.07 29.32 -14.09
CA ASP A 423 8.25 30.63 -13.44
C ASP A 423 7.55 30.74 -12.08
N ALA A 424 8.28 30.38 -11.02
CA ALA A 424 7.87 30.51 -9.61
C ALA A 424 7.84 31.98 -9.10
N ALA A 425 7.49 32.95 -9.97
CA ALA A 425 7.53 34.38 -9.67
C ALA A 425 6.28 34.90 -8.91
N TYR A 426 5.17 34.17 -8.96
CA TYR A 426 3.89 34.55 -8.34
C TYR A 426 3.31 33.51 -7.36
N ASP A 427 4.02 32.41 -7.07
CA ASP A 427 3.63 31.42 -6.06
C ASP A 427 4.25 31.75 -4.69
N GLN A 428 3.95 32.95 -4.19
CA GLN A 428 4.20 33.32 -2.79
C GLN A 428 2.88 33.19 -2.01
N ASP A 429 2.92 32.61 -0.81
CA ASP A 429 1.77 32.51 0.09
C ASP A 429 1.16 33.89 0.36
N VAL A 430 -0.06 34.13 -0.12
CA VAL A 430 -0.80 35.37 0.09
C VAL A 430 -1.53 35.32 1.43
N SER A 431 -0.92 35.89 2.47
CA SER A 431 -1.55 35.97 3.80
C SER A 431 -2.65 37.03 3.81
N HIS A 432 -3.92 36.62 3.80
CA HIS A 432 -5.07 37.51 3.91
C HIS A 432 -6.21 36.84 4.71
N ASP A 433 -6.74 37.52 5.73
CA ASP A 433 -7.70 36.95 6.70
C ASP A 433 -9.16 36.87 6.19
N SER A 434 -9.38 37.06 4.89
CA SER A 434 -10.72 37.00 4.26
C SER A 434 -11.12 35.58 3.90
N GLN A 435 -12.43 35.30 3.87
CA GLN A 435 -12.99 34.15 3.17
C GLN A 435 -13.77 34.64 1.95
N THR A 436 -13.72 33.88 0.85
CA THR A 436 -14.49 34.13 -0.37
C THR A 436 -15.65 33.14 -0.47
N ASP A 437 -16.87 33.65 -0.58
CA ASP A 437 -18.06 32.82 -0.83
C ASP A 437 -18.12 32.37 -2.30
N PHE A 438 -18.24 31.05 -2.54
CA PHE A 438 -18.18 30.49 -3.89
C PHE A 438 -19.58 30.19 -4.45
N THR A 439 -19.98 30.99 -5.44
CA THR A 439 -21.30 30.90 -6.08
C THR A 439 -21.28 30.14 -7.42
N GLY A 440 -20.10 29.72 -7.87
CA GLY A 440 -19.85 29.21 -9.23
C GLY A 440 -20.48 27.87 -9.59
N TYR A 441 -21.08 27.16 -8.62
CA TYR A 441 -21.89 25.95 -8.90
C TYR A 441 -23.17 26.24 -9.67
N HIS A 442 -23.67 27.48 -9.65
CA HIS A 442 -24.97 27.86 -10.23
C HIS A 442 -24.91 29.15 -11.07
N LEU A 443 -23.83 29.93 -10.96
CA LEU A 443 -23.68 31.23 -11.61
C LEU A 443 -22.34 31.29 -12.37
N LEU A 444 -22.35 31.92 -13.55
CA LEU A 444 -21.15 32.31 -14.30
C LEU A 444 -20.89 33.82 -14.24
N GLU A 445 -21.88 34.58 -13.78
CA GLU A 445 -21.87 36.04 -13.64
C GLU A 445 -22.22 36.42 -12.20
N GLY A 446 -21.73 37.57 -11.72
CA GLY A 446 -22.13 38.10 -10.42
C GLY A 446 -21.47 39.43 -10.06
N THR A 447 -21.89 40.02 -8.94
CA THR A 447 -21.21 41.18 -8.34
C THR A 447 -20.31 40.75 -7.19
N ALA A 448 -19.26 41.51 -6.89
CA ALA A 448 -18.43 41.34 -5.70
C ALA A 448 -17.74 42.64 -5.28
N THR A 449 -17.08 42.61 -4.12
CA THR A 449 -16.21 43.66 -3.59
C THR A 449 -14.76 43.20 -3.65
N ILE A 450 -13.85 44.06 -4.13
CA ILE A 450 -12.41 43.81 -4.07
C ILE A 450 -11.94 43.99 -2.62
N VAL A 451 -11.65 42.89 -1.92
CA VAL A 451 -11.19 42.91 -0.51
C VAL A 451 -9.67 42.90 -0.39
N GLY A 452 -8.94 42.60 -1.46
CA GLY A 452 -7.47 42.63 -1.46
C GLY A 452 -6.88 42.65 -2.87
N LEU A 453 -5.74 43.33 -3.02
CA LEU A 453 -4.96 43.40 -4.26
C LEU A 453 -3.49 43.11 -3.94
N PHE A 454 -2.84 42.29 -4.76
CA PHE A 454 -1.43 41.93 -4.58
C PHE A 454 -0.65 42.04 -5.88
N ALA A 455 0.51 42.71 -5.84
CA ALA A 455 1.47 42.79 -6.93
C ALA A 455 2.78 42.11 -6.48
N LYS A 456 3.26 41.12 -7.24
CA LYS A 456 4.53 40.40 -6.99
C LYS A 456 4.64 39.84 -5.55
N GLY A 457 3.52 39.31 -5.03
CA GLY A 457 3.40 38.77 -3.68
C GLY A 457 3.18 39.79 -2.55
N GLN A 458 3.22 41.09 -2.83
CA GLN A 458 3.03 42.15 -1.82
C GLN A 458 1.65 42.79 -1.93
N ALA A 459 1.01 43.04 -0.78
CA ALA A 459 -0.28 43.73 -0.70
C ALA A 459 -0.14 45.18 -1.21
N VAL A 460 -1.05 45.59 -2.09
CA VAL A 460 -1.10 46.94 -2.67
C VAL A 460 -2.50 47.54 -2.52
N GLN A 461 -2.60 48.87 -2.61
CA GLN A 461 -3.90 49.57 -2.58
C GLN A 461 -4.51 49.74 -3.98
N SER A 462 -3.74 49.47 -5.03
CA SER A 462 -4.14 49.60 -6.43
C SER A 462 -3.33 48.68 -7.34
N LEU A 463 -3.92 48.23 -8.45
CA LEU A 463 -3.20 47.70 -9.62
C LEU A 463 -3.44 48.63 -10.82
N GLN A 464 -2.37 48.97 -11.54
CA GLN A 464 -2.42 49.92 -12.68
C GLN A 464 -2.53 49.20 -14.03
N GLU A 465 -2.87 49.91 -15.10
CA GLU A 465 -2.97 49.34 -16.46
C GLU A 465 -1.67 48.63 -16.89
N ALA A 466 -1.81 47.45 -17.50
CA ALA A 466 -0.76 46.50 -17.84
C ALA A 466 0.02 45.89 -16.65
N GLU A 467 -0.40 46.12 -15.40
CA GLU A 467 0.16 45.45 -14.22
C GLU A 467 -0.44 44.05 -14.02
N GLU A 468 0.42 43.07 -13.73
CA GLU A 468 0.03 41.72 -13.33
C GLU A 468 -0.08 41.61 -11.81
N GLY A 469 -1.09 40.89 -11.34
CA GLY A 469 -1.35 40.75 -9.92
C GLY A 469 -2.41 39.71 -9.59
N ILE A 470 -2.83 39.72 -8.33
CA ILE A 470 -3.86 38.85 -7.78
C ILE A 470 -4.96 39.73 -7.18
N VAL A 471 -6.21 39.42 -7.53
CA VAL A 471 -7.41 40.05 -6.96
C VAL A 471 -8.08 39.06 -5.99
N ILE A 472 -8.41 39.53 -4.79
CA ILE A 472 -9.18 38.78 -3.79
C ILE A 472 -10.57 39.43 -3.66
N LEU A 473 -11.60 38.60 -3.63
CA LEU A 473 -13.01 39.02 -3.62
C LEU A 473 -13.74 38.49 -2.37
N ASP A 474 -14.78 39.20 -1.95
CA ASP A 474 -15.71 38.72 -0.90
C ASP A 474 -16.54 37.50 -1.35
N LYS A 475 -16.87 37.42 -2.65
CA LYS A 475 -17.54 36.28 -3.29
C LYS A 475 -17.15 36.15 -4.76
N THR A 476 -17.27 34.95 -5.33
CA THR A 476 -16.87 34.71 -6.73
C THR A 476 -17.64 33.56 -7.40
N PRO A 477 -18.01 33.68 -8.69
CA PRO A 477 -18.42 32.56 -9.53
C PRO A 477 -17.24 31.76 -10.10
N PHE A 478 -16.00 32.27 -10.00
CA PHE A 478 -14.80 31.59 -10.53
C PHE A 478 -14.41 30.40 -9.66
N TYR A 479 -14.35 29.21 -10.27
CA TYR A 479 -13.84 27.99 -9.63
C TYR A 479 -12.32 28.09 -9.50
N ALA A 480 -11.81 27.79 -8.30
CA ALA A 480 -10.38 27.75 -8.04
C ALA A 480 -9.84 26.31 -8.18
N GLU A 481 -8.64 26.15 -8.75
CA GLU A 481 -8.06 24.83 -9.06
C GLU A 481 -8.14 23.84 -7.87
N SER A 482 -8.81 22.71 -8.09
CA SER A 482 -9.05 21.69 -7.07
C SER A 482 -9.58 20.38 -7.67
N GLY A 483 -9.37 19.24 -6.99
CA GLY A 483 -9.79 17.91 -7.47
C GLY A 483 -9.16 17.45 -8.80
N GLY A 484 -8.19 18.21 -9.34
CA GLY A 484 -7.65 18.05 -10.69
C GLY A 484 -8.38 18.86 -11.77
N GLN A 485 -9.48 19.56 -11.45
CA GLN A 485 -10.06 20.59 -12.31
C GLN A 485 -9.26 21.89 -12.19
N VAL A 486 -8.86 22.46 -13.33
CA VAL A 486 -8.13 23.75 -13.41
C VAL A 486 -8.99 24.94 -12.95
N GLY A 487 -8.32 26.03 -12.58
CA GLY A 487 -8.97 27.30 -12.27
C GLY A 487 -9.64 27.97 -13.48
N ASP A 488 -10.73 28.70 -13.25
CA ASP A 488 -11.44 29.44 -14.30
C ASP A 488 -10.67 30.67 -14.80
N SER A 489 -10.89 31.00 -16.08
CA SER A 489 -10.49 32.26 -16.73
C SER A 489 -11.72 33.17 -16.95
N GLY A 490 -11.51 34.48 -17.17
CA GLY A 490 -12.62 35.42 -17.35
C GLY A 490 -12.25 36.89 -17.10
N LEU A 491 -13.23 37.72 -16.76
CA LEU A 491 -13.06 39.15 -16.50
C LEU A 491 -13.61 39.57 -15.12
N ILE A 492 -12.95 40.60 -14.56
CA ILE A 492 -13.43 41.42 -13.45
C ILE A 492 -13.55 42.85 -13.99
N GLU A 493 -14.77 43.39 -14.02
CA GLU A 493 -15.10 44.65 -14.70
C GLU A 493 -15.63 45.70 -13.73
N LEU A 494 -15.18 46.94 -13.88
CA LEU A 494 -15.54 48.10 -13.07
C LEU A 494 -15.86 49.31 -13.98
N GLU A 495 -16.41 50.38 -13.42
CA GLU A 495 -16.63 51.62 -14.18
C GLU A 495 -15.29 52.25 -14.60
N GLY A 496 -14.88 51.97 -15.84
CA GLY A 496 -13.65 52.50 -16.45
C GLY A 496 -12.42 51.58 -16.38
N ALA A 497 -12.48 50.43 -15.69
CA ALA A 497 -11.35 49.52 -15.53
C ALA A 497 -11.75 48.04 -15.73
N VAL A 498 -10.82 47.24 -16.27
CA VAL A 498 -11.02 45.82 -16.57
C VAL A 498 -9.75 45.03 -16.22
N PHE A 499 -9.92 43.95 -15.45
CA PHE A 499 -8.88 42.98 -15.12
C PHE A 499 -9.22 41.64 -15.75
N LYS A 500 -8.30 41.08 -16.54
CA LYS A 500 -8.44 39.77 -17.15
C LYS A 500 -7.86 38.70 -16.23
N VAL A 501 -8.73 37.85 -15.68
CA VAL A 501 -8.36 36.64 -14.95
C VAL A 501 -7.81 35.63 -15.95
N LYS A 502 -6.57 35.18 -15.72
CA LYS A 502 -5.90 34.14 -16.51
C LYS A 502 -6.12 32.76 -15.89
N ASP A 503 -6.21 32.73 -14.57
CA ASP A 503 -6.20 31.53 -13.72
C ASP A 503 -6.79 31.89 -12.35
N THR A 504 -7.44 30.94 -11.68
CA THR A 504 -8.03 31.12 -10.35
C THR A 504 -7.54 30.00 -9.44
N GLN A 505 -6.84 30.35 -8.36
CA GLN A 505 -6.13 29.41 -7.50
C GLN A 505 -6.63 29.45 -6.07
N LYS A 506 -6.50 28.33 -5.34
CA LYS A 506 -7.02 28.19 -3.98
C LYS A 506 -5.91 28.18 -2.95
N GLN A 507 -6.06 28.97 -1.89
CA GLN A 507 -5.15 28.94 -0.73
C GLN A 507 -5.97 28.71 0.55
N GLY A 508 -5.49 27.79 1.40
CA GLY A 508 -6.27 27.34 2.57
C GLY A 508 -7.65 26.76 2.19
N GLU A 509 -8.62 26.88 3.08
CA GLU A 509 -9.95 26.28 2.88
C GLU A 509 -10.89 27.14 2.03
N ASN A 510 -10.83 28.48 2.13
CA ASN A 510 -11.82 29.41 1.53
C ASN A 510 -11.21 30.69 0.90
N LEU A 511 -9.89 30.79 0.63
CA LEU A 511 -9.32 31.97 -0.06
C LEU A 511 -9.15 31.69 -1.56
N PHE A 512 -9.79 32.52 -2.39
CA PHE A 512 -9.74 32.43 -3.86
C PHE A 512 -8.87 33.56 -4.44
N LEU A 513 -7.84 33.17 -5.19
CA LEU A 513 -6.81 34.04 -5.75
C LEU A 513 -6.98 34.15 -7.28
N HIS A 514 -7.54 35.27 -7.75
CA HIS A 514 -7.78 35.50 -9.17
C HIS A 514 -6.49 36.08 -9.79
N LYS A 515 -5.65 35.22 -10.37
CA LYS A 515 -4.35 35.58 -10.98
C LYS A 515 -4.60 36.16 -12.37
N GLY A 516 -4.05 37.35 -12.67
CA GLY A 516 -4.40 38.05 -13.91
C GLY A 516 -3.62 39.34 -14.20
N VAL A 517 -4.18 40.16 -15.09
CA VAL A 517 -3.58 41.42 -15.56
C VAL A 517 -4.64 42.50 -15.75
N VAL A 518 -4.35 43.74 -15.35
CA VAL A 518 -5.20 44.89 -15.67
C VAL A 518 -5.04 45.20 -17.16
N VAL A 519 -6.12 45.05 -17.95
CA VAL A 519 -6.09 45.32 -19.39
C VAL A 519 -6.56 46.74 -19.75
N GLN A 520 -7.22 47.41 -18.80
CA GLN A 520 -7.63 48.82 -18.91
C GLN A 520 -7.79 49.43 -17.51
N GLY A 521 -7.33 50.67 -17.32
CA GLY A 521 -7.66 51.49 -16.15
C GLY A 521 -6.89 51.15 -14.87
N GLU A 522 -7.54 51.32 -13.71
CA GLU A 522 -6.97 51.11 -12.38
C GLU A 522 -7.98 50.35 -11.50
N LEU A 523 -7.53 49.29 -10.84
CA LEU A 523 -8.28 48.60 -9.78
C LEU A 523 -7.81 49.10 -8.41
N ARG A 524 -8.72 49.18 -7.43
CA ARG A 524 -8.44 49.51 -6.02
C ARG A 524 -9.25 48.62 -5.08
N CYS A 525 -8.79 48.49 -3.83
CA CYS A 525 -9.56 47.85 -2.76
C CYS A 525 -10.87 48.62 -2.48
N ASP A 526 -11.83 47.92 -1.85
CA ASP A 526 -13.16 48.39 -1.47
C ASP A 526 -14.08 48.82 -2.64
N GLN A 527 -13.66 48.59 -3.90
CA GLN A 527 -14.49 48.81 -5.08
C GLN A 527 -15.44 47.64 -5.34
N GLN A 528 -16.65 47.93 -5.80
CA GLN A 528 -17.55 46.93 -6.37
C GLN A 528 -17.22 46.65 -7.84
N CYS A 529 -17.32 45.39 -8.23
CA CYS A 529 -17.03 44.89 -9.58
C CYS A 529 -18.14 43.94 -10.07
N GLN A 530 -18.26 43.82 -11.38
CA GLN A 530 -18.94 42.73 -12.07
C GLN A 530 -17.93 41.64 -12.38
N LEU A 531 -18.39 40.39 -12.39
CA LEU A 531 -17.60 39.19 -12.58
C LEU A 531 -18.22 38.39 -13.74
N SER A 532 -17.40 37.94 -14.68
CA SER A 532 -17.84 37.08 -15.79
C SER A 532 -16.80 35.97 -16.06
N VAL A 533 -17.20 34.72 -15.80
CA VAL A 533 -16.41 33.51 -16.10
C VAL A 533 -16.49 33.23 -17.61
N ASN A 534 -15.40 32.71 -18.22
CA ASN A 534 -15.47 32.22 -19.58
C ASN A 534 -16.37 30.96 -19.67
N ALA A 535 -17.61 31.17 -20.09
CA ALA A 535 -18.62 30.11 -20.19
C ALA A 535 -18.24 28.97 -21.14
N GLU A 536 -17.41 29.21 -22.17
CA GLU A 536 -16.97 28.16 -23.11
C GLU A 536 -15.92 27.25 -22.44
N ASP A 537 -14.88 27.84 -21.85
CA ASP A 537 -13.84 27.10 -21.09
C ASP A 537 -14.46 26.31 -19.94
N ARG A 538 -15.34 26.97 -19.16
CA ARG A 538 -16.07 26.34 -18.05
C ARG A 538 -16.88 25.14 -18.56
N LYS A 539 -17.68 25.31 -19.62
CA LYS A 539 -18.56 24.23 -20.05
C LYS A 539 -17.78 23.04 -20.59
N ALA A 540 -16.72 23.28 -21.36
CA ALA A 540 -15.81 22.22 -21.81
C ALA A 540 -15.16 21.48 -20.64
N THR A 541 -14.75 22.20 -19.59
CA THR A 541 -14.20 21.65 -18.35
C THR A 541 -15.24 20.80 -17.60
N GLU A 542 -16.50 21.24 -17.49
CA GLU A 542 -17.60 20.44 -16.92
C GLU A 542 -17.82 19.13 -17.68
N LEU A 543 -17.76 19.12 -19.02
CA LEU A 543 -17.90 17.90 -19.82
C LEU A 543 -16.79 16.91 -19.48
N ASN A 544 -15.54 17.38 -19.47
CA ASN A 544 -14.35 16.60 -19.17
C ASN A 544 -14.35 16.09 -17.72
N HIS A 545 -14.83 16.88 -16.74
CA HIS A 545 -14.93 16.45 -15.34
C HIS A 545 -15.97 15.34 -15.18
N SER A 546 -17.17 15.55 -15.71
CA SER A 546 -18.29 14.62 -15.60
C SER A 546 -17.98 13.29 -16.30
N ALA A 547 -17.25 13.33 -17.41
CA ALA A 547 -16.78 12.14 -18.10
C ALA A 547 -15.65 11.40 -17.36
N THR A 548 -14.88 12.08 -16.51
CA THR A 548 -13.81 11.45 -15.70
C THR A 548 -14.39 10.49 -14.66
N HIS A 549 -15.49 10.85 -14.00
CA HIS A 549 -16.21 9.95 -13.08
C HIS A 549 -16.78 8.72 -13.81
N LEU A 550 -17.42 8.93 -14.98
CA LEU A 550 -17.88 7.81 -15.82
C LEU A 550 -16.73 6.89 -16.28
N LEU A 551 -15.57 7.46 -16.61
CA LEU A 551 -14.37 6.71 -16.97
C LEU A 551 -13.83 5.88 -15.79
N HIS A 552 -13.78 6.46 -14.58
CA HIS A 552 -13.33 5.77 -13.37
C HIS A 552 -14.23 4.57 -13.03
N ALA A 553 -15.55 4.75 -13.03
CA ALA A 553 -16.51 3.68 -12.82
C ALA A 553 -16.43 2.59 -13.91
N ALA A 554 -16.26 2.96 -15.18
CA ALA A 554 -16.09 2.00 -16.27
C ALA A 554 -14.77 1.21 -16.18
N LEU A 555 -13.67 1.86 -15.77
CA LEU A 555 -12.39 1.20 -15.51
C LEU A 555 -12.52 0.17 -14.38
N ARG A 556 -13.18 0.52 -13.27
CA ARG A 556 -13.44 -0.41 -12.17
C ARG A 556 -14.29 -1.60 -12.61
N GLN A 557 -15.39 -1.37 -13.34
CA GLN A 557 -16.27 -2.45 -13.81
C GLN A 557 -15.57 -3.45 -14.75
N ILE A 558 -14.63 -2.98 -15.58
CA ILE A 558 -14.03 -3.80 -16.65
C ILE A 558 -12.66 -4.39 -16.25
N LEU A 559 -11.84 -3.65 -15.48
CA LEU A 559 -10.50 -4.10 -15.07
C LEU A 559 -10.47 -4.70 -13.66
N GLY A 560 -11.42 -4.34 -12.79
CA GLY A 560 -11.53 -4.81 -11.41
C GLY A 560 -11.38 -3.72 -10.34
N ASP A 561 -11.86 -4.01 -9.12
CA ASP A 561 -11.94 -3.07 -7.99
C ASP A 561 -10.59 -2.55 -7.46
N HIS A 562 -9.46 -3.11 -7.90
CA HIS A 562 -8.12 -2.59 -7.60
C HIS A 562 -7.77 -1.29 -8.32
N VAL A 563 -8.57 -0.88 -9.33
CA VAL A 563 -8.45 0.43 -9.98
C VAL A 563 -8.76 1.52 -8.96
N MET A 564 -7.74 2.33 -8.65
CA MET A 564 -7.82 3.52 -7.81
C MET A 564 -7.15 4.70 -8.52
N GLN A 565 -7.75 5.88 -8.43
CA GLN A 565 -7.11 7.12 -8.89
C GLN A 565 -5.72 7.32 -8.26
N LYS A 566 -4.79 7.84 -9.07
CA LYS A 566 -3.43 8.26 -8.71
C LYS A 566 -3.07 9.66 -9.20
N GLY A 567 -3.92 10.25 -10.05
CA GLY A 567 -3.82 11.63 -10.50
C GLY A 567 -4.96 11.96 -11.46
N SER A 568 -5.34 13.23 -11.52
CA SER A 568 -6.31 13.75 -12.48
C SER A 568 -5.77 15.05 -13.09
N LEU A 569 -6.26 15.41 -14.27
CA LEU A 569 -6.20 16.76 -14.83
C LEU A 569 -7.41 16.90 -15.75
N VAL A 570 -8.21 17.94 -15.54
CA VAL A 570 -9.43 18.25 -16.26
C VAL A 570 -9.37 19.72 -16.63
N ASN A 571 -9.35 20.01 -17.93
CA ASN A 571 -9.27 21.37 -18.46
C ASN A 571 -10.18 21.50 -19.71
N PRO A 572 -10.24 22.67 -20.39
CA PRO A 572 -11.11 22.84 -21.55
C PRO A 572 -10.78 21.89 -22.71
N GLU A 573 -9.50 21.62 -22.98
CA GLU A 573 -9.12 20.80 -24.13
C GLU A 573 -9.31 19.30 -23.91
N ARG A 574 -9.03 18.76 -22.70
CA ARG A 574 -9.09 17.31 -22.43
C ARG A 574 -9.24 16.92 -20.95
N LEU A 575 -9.44 15.63 -20.73
CA LEU A 575 -9.18 14.97 -19.44
C LEU A 575 -7.98 14.02 -19.52
N ARG A 576 -7.29 13.85 -18.38
CA ARG A 576 -6.18 12.94 -18.18
C ARG A 576 -6.35 12.23 -16.82
N PHE A 577 -6.61 10.93 -16.85
CA PHE A 577 -6.87 10.13 -15.66
C PHE A 577 -5.76 9.10 -15.43
N ASP A 578 -5.08 9.20 -14.29
CA ASP A 578 -4.01 8.30 -13.87
C ASP A 578 -4.53 7.34 -12.79
N PHE A 579 -4.30 6.04 -12.95
CA PHE A 579 -4.90 5.01 -12.09
C PHE A 579 -3.98 3.80 -11.84
N ALA A 580 -4.20 3.14 -10.71
CA ALA A 580 -3.49 1.92 -10.31
C ALA A 580 -3.92 0.73 -11.17
N HIS A 581 -3.04 0.27 -12.05
CA HIS A 581 -3.25 -0.93 -12.87
C HIS A 581 -1.89 -1.50 -13.33
N PHE A 582 -1.73 -2.82 -13.30
CA PHE A 582 -0.40 -3.44 -13.34
C PHE A 582 0.11 -3.75 -14.76
N GLU A 583 -0.75 -3.88 -15.77
CA GLU A 583 -0.37 -4.18 -17.17
C GLU A 583 -0.81 -3.08 -18.16
N PRO A 584 -0.33 -3.06 -19.42
CA PRO A 584 -0.91 -2.22 -20.46
C PRO A 584 -2.30 -2.72 -20.82
N MET A 585 -3.24 -1.81 -21.10
CA MET A 585 -4.58 -2.22 -21.49
C MET A 585 -4.59 -2.74 -22.93
N THR A 586 -5.35 -3.80 -23.19
CA THR A 586 -5.58 -4.27 -24.56
C THR A 586 -6.50 -3.29 -25.31
N ALA A 587 -6.39 -3.27 -26.65
CA ALA A 587 -7.29 -2.49 -27.49
C ALA A 587 -8.78 -2.88 -27.27
N THR A 588 -9.05 -4.12 -26.88
CA THR A 588 -10.38 -4.63 -26.53
C THR A 588 -10.89 -3.99 -25.24
N GLU A 589 -10.07 -3.91 -24.18
CA GLU A 589 -10.46 -3.27 -22.91
C GLU A 589 -10.66 -1.76 -23.09
N ILE A 590 -9.76 -1.09 -23.80
CA ILE A 590 -9.90 0.35 -24.14
C ILE A 590 -11.21 0.59 -24.88
N SER A 591 -11.52 -0.23 -25.89
CA SER A 591 -12.77 -0.14 -26.67
C SER A 591 -14.01 -0.45 -25.84
N ALA A 592 -13.95 -1.42 -24.92
CA ALA A 592 -15.05 -1.75 -24.01
C ALA A 592 -15.33 -0.61 -23.02
N ILE A 593 -14.29 -0.01 -22.44
CA ILE A 593 -14.40 1.11 -21.51
C ILE A 593 -14.96 2.35 -22.21
N GLU A 594 -14.43 2.71 -23.38
CA GLU A 594 -14.98 3.81 -24.19
C GLU A 594 -16.46 3.55 -24.55
N SER A 595 -16.79 2.33 -24.99
CA SER A 595 -18.17 1.95 -25.30
C SER A 595 -19.11 2.08 -24.10
N ARG A 596 -18.63 1.70 -22.91
CA ARG A 596 -19.39 1.74 -21.64
C ARG A 596 -19.58 3.17 -21.14
N VAL A 597 -18.56 4.04 -21.22
CA VAL A 597 -18.72 5.47 -20.90
C VAL A 597 -19.74 6.12 -21.85
N ASN A 598 -19.62 5.89 -23.16
CA ASN A 598 -20.57 6.43 -24.12
C ASN A 598 -21.98 5.83 -24.00
N GLU A 599 -22.14 4.63 -23.43
CA GLU A 599 -23.44 4.08 -23.06
C GLU A 599 -24.10 4.90 -21.94
N GLN A 600 -23.35 5.24 -20.88
CA GLN A 600 -23.86 6.04 -19.77
C GLN A 600 -24.19 7.49 -20.20
N ILE A 601 -23.38 8.08 -21.09
CA ILE A 601 -23.70 9.35 -21.76
C ILE A 601 -25.05 9.25 -22.49
N ARG A 602 -25.27 8.19 -23.28
CA ARG A 602 -26.54 7.98 -24.02
C ARG A 602 -27.74 7.67 -23.13
N LEU A 603 -27.54 7.03 -21.97
CA LEU A 603 -28.60 6.84 -20.97
C LEU A 603 -29.06 8.17 -20.35
N ASN A 604 -28.21 9.20 -20.42
CA ASN A 604 -28.55 10.59 -20.11
C ASN A 604 -29.19 10.75 -18.71
N HIS A 605 -28.62 10.06 -17.72
CA HIS A 605 -29.00 10.20 -16.31
C HIS A 605 -28.78 11.65 -15.83
N VAL A 606 -29.59 12.07 -14.84
CA VAL A 606 -29.35 13.32 -14.11
C VAL A 606 -28.02 13.22 -13.36
N VAL A 607 -27.27 14.31 -13.32
CA VAL A 607 -26.15 14.47 -12.42
C VAL A 607 -26.67 15.18 -11.17
N GLU A 608 -26.61 14.50 -10.03
CA GLU A 608 -27.08 15.03 -8.75
C GLU A 608 -25.89 15.35 -7.85
N ALA A 609 -25.93 16.50 -7.18
CA ALA A 609 -24.92 16.89 -6.21
C ALA A 609 -25.59 17.27 -4.89
N GLN A 610 -25.13 16.68 -3.78
CA GLN A 610 -25.70 16.89 -2.44
C GLN A 610 -24.58 17.09 -1.42
N VAL A 611 -24.77 18.03 -0.48
CA VAL A 611 -23.88 18.20 0.68
C VAL A 611 -24.50 17.48 1.86
N MET A 612 -23.74 16.57 2.47
CA MET A 612 -24.18 15.73 3.60
C MET A 612 -23.02 15.48 4.57
N ALA A 613 -23.27 14.84 5.71
CA ALA A 613 -22.19 14.45 6.60
C ALA A 613 -21.31 13.38 5.94
N LYS A 614 -20.03 13.35 6.32
CA LYS A 614 -19.08 12.39 5.75
C LYS A 614 -19.50 10.92 5.92
N ASP A 615 -20.11 10.58 7.05
CA ASP A 615 -20.53 9.20 7.33
C ASP A 615 -21.78 8.81 6.51
N ASP A 616 -22.77 9.71 6.40
CA ASP A 616 -23.94 9.56 5.50
C ASP A 616 -23.51 9.28 4.05
N ALA A 617 -22.46 9.97 3.58
CA ALA A 617 -21.93 9.79 2.24
C ALA A 617 -21.34 8.38 2.02
N VAL A 618 -20.68 7.81 3.02
CA VAL A 618 -20.16 6.44 2.95
C VAL A 618 -21.30 5.42 3.00
N GLU A 619 -22.34 5.63 3.80
CA GLU A 619 -23.55 4.78 3.77
C GLU A 619 -24.30 4.87 2.43
N ALA A 620 -24.31 6.04 1.78
CA ALA A 620 -24.83 6.24 0.43
C ALA A 620 -23.96 5.60 -0.68
N GLY A 621 -22.85 4.96 -0.33
CA GLY A 621 -21.95 4.28 -1.26
C GLY A 621 -20.99 5.21 -2.01
N ALA A 622 -20.80 6.45 -1.55
CA ALA A 622 -19.89 7.39 -2.20
C ALA A 622 -18.42 6.97 -2.01
N MET A 623 -17.71 6.81 -3.13
CA MET A 623 -16.27 6.57 -3.09
C MET A 623 -15.51 7.85 -2.70
N ALA A 624 -14.74 7.78 -1.62
CA ALA A 624 -13.76 8.81 -1.28
C ALA A 624 -12.51 8.69 -2.16
N LEU A 625 -12.02 9.81 -2.71
CA LEU A 625 -10.82 9.81 -3.54
C LEU A 625 -9.55 9.75 -2.67
N PHE A 626 -8.58 8.94 -3.09
CA PHE A 626 -7.42 8.62 -2.27
C PHE A 626 -6.42 9.79 -2.20
N GLY A 627 -6.32 10.43 -1.03
CA GLY A 627 -5.29 11.42 -0.70
C GLY A 627 -5.84 12.79 -0.27
N GLU A 628 -7.12 13.06 -0.48
CA GLU A 628 -7.74 14.33 -0.08
C GLU A 628 -8.13 14.34 1.42
N LYS A 629 -8.08 15.53 2.04
CA LYS A 629 -8.60 15.77 3.38
C LYS A 629 -10.02 16.34 3.27
N TYR A 630 -11.00 15.50 3.58
CA TYR A 630 -12.40 15.92 3.69
C TYR A 630 -12.71 16.44 5.09
N GLY A 631 -13.46 17.56 5.16
CA GLY A 631 -14.05 18.06 6.40
C GLY A 631 -15.30 17.28 6.82
N ASP A 632 -16.00 17.78 7.85
CA ASP A 632 -17.15 17.10 8.45
C ASP A 632 -18.37 16.98 7.51
N GLN A 633 -18.50 17.94 6.58
CA GLN A 633 -19.45 17.88 5.47
C GLN A 633 -18.72 17.68 4.14
N VAL A 634 -19.31 16.89 3.26
CA VAL A 634 -18.77 16.54 1.94
C VAL A 634 -19.82 16.71 0.86
N ARG A 635 -19.38 17.08 -0.34
CA ARG A 635 -20.21 17.12 -1.55
C ARG A 635 -20.11 15.78 -2.28
N VAL A 636 -21.21 15.03 -2.26
CA VAL A 636 -21.37 13.79 -3.03
C VAL A 636 -21.90 14.14 -4.41
N LEU A 637 -21.24 13.64 -5.45
CA LEU A 637 -21.70 13.66 -6.83
C LEU A 637 -22.22 12.27 -7.22
N LYS A 638 -23.39 12.22 -7.85
CA LYS A 638 -24.00 10.99 -8.36
C LYS A 638 -24.38 11.14 -9.84
N ILE A 639 -24.02 10.16 -10.67
CA ILE A 639 -24.37 10.09 -12.10
C ILE A 639 -25.13 8.79 -12.35
N GLY A 640 -26.46 8.83 -12.11
CA GLY A 640 -27.29 7.62 -12.01
C GLY A 640 -26.77 6.65 -10.95
N GLU A 641 -27.09 5.36 -11.08
CA GLU A 641 -26.54 4.30 -10.22
C GLU A 641 -25.15 3.81 -10.66
N PHE A 642 -24.48 4.52 -11.57
CA PHE A 642 -23.23 4.07 -12.19
C PHE A 642 -21.97 4.65 -11.53
N SER A 643 -22.04 5.89 -11.04
CA SER A 643 -20.94 6.57 -10.35
C SER A 643 -21.48 7.36 -9.17
N THR A 644 -20.90 7.18 -7.99
CA THR A 644 -21.18 7.99 -6.79
C THR A 644 -19.85 8.25 -6.08
N GLU A 645 -19.40 9.50 -6.06
CA GLU A 645 -18.04 9.87 -5.64
C GLU A 645 -18.05 11.20 -4.84
N LEU A 646 -17.07 11.39 -3.95
CA LEU A 646 -16.85 12.69 -3.31
C LEU A 646 -16.19 13.65 -4.31
N CYS A 647 -16.86 14.76 -4.67
CA CYS A 647 -16.30 15.73 -5.60
C CYS A 647 -16.78 17.17 -5.34
N GLY A 648 -15.84 18.10 -5.26
CA GLY A 648 -16.09 19.54 -5.17
C GLY A 648 -16.18 20.26 -6.53
N GLY A 649 -16.11 19.55 -7.65
CA GLY A 649 -16.01 20.13 -8.99
C GLY A 649 -17.29 20.73 -9.57
N THR A 650 -17.16 21.42 -10.71
CA THR A 650 -18.29 21.80 -11.55
C THR A 650 -18.60 20.67 -12.54
N HIS A 651 -19.87 20.33 -12.72
CA HIS A 651 -20.31 19.22 -13.55
C HIS A 651 -21.50 19.63 -14.43
N VAL A 652 -21.77 18.82 -15.45
CA VAL A 652 -22.96 18.96 -16.30
C VAL A 652 -24.26 18.70 -15.52
N GLU A 653 -25.41 19.10 -16.06
CA GLU A 653 -26.72 18.79 -15.45
C GLU A 653 -27.13 17.33 -15.73
N ARG A 654 -26.73 16.80 -16.90
CA ARG A 654 -27.04 15.44 -17.31
C ARG A 654 -25.89 14.77 -18.06
N ALA A 655 -25.76 13.45 -17.91
CA ALA A 655 -24.70 12.68 -18.58
C ALA A 655 -24.68 12.82 -20.12
N GLY A 656 -25.83 13.15 -20.74
CA GLY A 656 -25.93 13.38 -22.18
C GLY A 656 -25.27 14.68 -22.67
N ASP A 657 -25.09 15.67 -21.80
CA ASP A 657 -24.50 16.98 -22.13
C ASP A 657 -23.03 16.84 -22.57
N ILE A 658 -22.37 15.78 -22.13
CA ILE A 658 -20.98 15.40 -22.48
C ILE A 658 -20.85 15.11 -23.99
N GLY A 659 -21.95 14.70 -24.65
CA GLY A 659 -22.02 14.39 -26.08
C GLY A 659 -21.36 13.07 -26.47
N CYS A 660 -20.04 12.99 -26.31
CA CYS A 660 -19.25 11.77 -26.47
C CYS A 660 -17.99 11.82 -25.60
N LEU A 661 -17.38 10.66 -25.35
CA LEU A 661 -15.99 10.54 -24.90
C LEU A 661 -15.18 9.73 -25.90
N LYS A 662 -13.97 10.18 -26.23
CA LYS A 662 -13.02 9.47 -27.08
C LYS A 662 -11.68 9.31 -26.36
N ILE A 663 -11.25 8.07 -26.12
CA ILE A 663 -9.91 7.78 -25.59
C ILE A 663 -8.89 8.00 -26.72
N ILE A 664 -7.89 8.83 -26.47
CA ILE A 664 -6.87 9.22 -27.46
C ILE A 664 -5.49 8.61 -27.16
N SER A 665 -5.18 8.32 -25.89
CA SER A 665 -3.95 7.65 -25.48
C SER A 665 -4.17 6.74 -24.26
N GLU A 666 -3.38 5.67 -24.16
CA GLU A 666 -3.23 4.82 -22.96
C GLU A 666 -1.73 4.56 -22.78
N THR A 667 -1.17 4.92 -21.62
CA THR A 667 0.29 4.91 -21.39
C THR A 667 0.65 4.50 -19.96
N GLY A 668 1.84 3.93 -19.77
CA GLY A 668 2.40 3.69 -18.43
C GLY A 668 3.18 4.92 -17.97
N VAL A 669 2.80 5.51 -16.84
CA VAL A 669 3.49 6.69 -16.27
C VAL A 669 4.51 6.29 -15.21
N ALA A 670 4.17 5.29 -14.41
CA ALA A 670 5.03 4.69 -13.40
C ALA A 670 4.72 3.18 -13.31
N SER A 671 5.57 2.43 -12.60
CA SER A 671 5.38 0.99 -12.48
C SER A 671 4.18 0.67 -11.58
N GLY A 672 3.12 0.11 -12.17
CA GLY A 672 1.81 -0.08 -11.53
C GLY A 672 0.82 1.07 -11.71
N VAL A 673 1.16 2.11 -12.51
CA VAL A 673 0.28 3.26 -12.79
C VAL A 673 0.13 3.47 -14.30
N ARG A 674 -1.12 3.46 -14.76
CA ARG A 674 -1.53 3.73 -16.15
C ARG A 674 -2.19 5.10 -16.25
N ARG A 675 -2.20 5.68 -17.44
CA ARG A 675 -2.80 6.98 -17.79
C ARG A 675 -3.63 6.83 -19.04
N ILE A 676 -4.87 7.27 -18.98
CA ILE A 676 -5.73 7.55 -20.13
C ILE A 676 -5.76 9.05 -20.35
N GLU A 677 -5.62 9.50 -21.59
CA GLU A 677 -6.11 10.82 -22.01
C GLU A 677 -7.32 10.64 -22.92
N ALA A 678 -8.33 11.48 -22.73
CA ALA A 678 -9.57 11.44 -23.49
C ALA A 678 -10.10 12.84 -23.78
N LEU A 679 -10.90 12.94 -24.85
CA LEU A 679 -11.58 14.15 -25.30
C LEU A 679 -13.09 13.98 -25.13
N THR A 680 -13.80 15.06 -24.83
CA THR A 680 -15.28 15.09 -24.82
C THR A 680 -15.83 16.15 -25.79
N GLY A 681 -17.16 16.25 -25.93
CA GLY A 681 -17.83 17.35 -26.64
C GLY A 681 -17.28 17.65 -28.03
N LYS A 682 -16.99 18.94 -28.29
CA LYS A 682 -16.47 19.41 -29.58
C LYS A 682 -15.07 18.85 -29.93
N PRO A 683 -14.07 18.83 -29.02
CA PRO A 683 -12.80 18.14 -29.25
C PRO A 683 -12.93 16.65 -29.61
N CYS A 684 -13.88 15.93 -28.99
CA CYS A 684 -14.17 14.52 -29.34
C CYS A 684 -14.62 14.38 -30.81
N ILE A 685 -15.53 15.24 -31.26
CA ILE A 685 -16.03 15.25 -32.65
C ILE A 685 -14.92 15.63 -33.65
N ASP A 686 -14.17 16.70 -33.37
CA ASP A 686 -13.09 17.17 -34.25
C ASP A 686 -11.99 16.11 -34.44
N TRP A 687 -11.65 15.36 -33.37
CA TRP A 687 -10.69 14.27 -33.44
C TRP A 687 -11.18 13.13 -34.34
N ILE A 688 -12.47 12.75 -34.24
CA ILE A 688 -13.08 11.74 -35.10
C ILE A 688 -13.06 12.19 -36.57
N GLU A 689 -13.55 13.41 -36.85
CA GLU A 689 -13.52 13.98 -38.20
C GLU A 689 -12.10 14.04 -38.79
N SER A 690 -11.09 14.37 -37.98
CA SER A 690 -9.69 14.44 -38.43
C SER A 690 -9.16 13.08 -38.89
N ARG A 691 -9.59 12.00 -38.21
CA ARG A 691 -9.19 10.63 -38.54
C ARG A 691 -9.94 10.08 -39.74
N ASP A 692 -11.22 10.39 -39.89
CA ASP A 692 -11.99 10.00 -41.08
C ASP A 692 -11.44 10.69 -42.33
N LYS A 693 -11.05 11.97 -42.23
CA LYS A 693 -10.35 12.70 -43.31
C LYS A 693 -8.99 12.09 -43.64
N MET A 694 -8.22 11.67 -42.62
CA MET A 694 -6.93 11.00 -42.80
C MET A 694 -7.07 9.61 -43.44
N LEU A 695 -8.05 8.81 -43.00
CA LEU A 695 -8.34 7.50 -43.59
C LEU A 695 -8.77 7.66 -45.06
N ALA A 696 -9.69 8.59 -45.34
CA ALA A 696 -10.13 8.91 -46.69
C ALA A 696 -8.95 9.31 -47.60
N SER A 697 -8.01 10.12 -47.10
CA SER A 697 -6.82 10.52 -47.88
C SER A 697 -5.85 9.37 -48.13
N ILE A 698 -5.79 8.37 -47.26
CA ILE A 698 -4.97 7.16 -47.45
C ILE A 698 -5.65 6.19 -48.44
N THR A 699 -6.98 6.06 -48.41
CA THR A 699 -7.74 5.21 -49.35
C THR A 699 -8.00 5.86 -50.72
N GLY A 700 -7.65 7.14 -50.87
CA GLY A 700 -7.73 7.89 -52.14
C GLY A 700 -6.42 7.91 -52.94
N LEU A 701 -5.43 7.10 -52.53
CA LEU A 701 -4.11 6.90 -53.16
C LEU A 701 -3.99 5.46 -53.68
#